data_AF-A0A2A9NG87-F1
#
_entry.id   AF-A0A2A9NG87-F1
#
_cell.length_a   1.000
_cell.length_b   1.000
_cell.length_c   1.000
_cell.angle_alpha   90.00
_cell.angle_beta   90.00
_cell.angle_gamma   90.00
#
_symmetry.space_group_name_H-M   'P 1'
#
loop_
_entity.id
_entity.type
_entity.pdbx_description
1 polymer ?
#
loop_
_entity_poly.entity_id
_entity_poly.type
_entity_poly.pdbx_seq_one_letter_code
_entity_poly.pdbx_strand_id
1 'polypeptide(L)'
;MTHLQTEDELSDTALHPQQPIQTPEQFYDWFALIDRSVAHSQESHFRAHIARINAHLKTCDSVLERIDEMDSEIGSMLENWRCVEEGGRSLKEACERLLEERDKLLELTDEIETRLDYFQELDHATRMLNHPGESLVLQTDFLYMVERVDICIDFLKNHRNYKDAEIYLLRFQQCMTRAMTLIKMYFVGSLRALSGDISRRIAEKDVSSTAQLHLLYTRFRSVSAQLAPLLGELERRALAHPDELSALLNECHTAYFSTRKSLLVNRLMEEIKGLYPTRTELVEFTRAGCTYLKQLCTDESNLYHEFFNSGEDLLYQYLENLCDYLYDDLRPLILHEPRITALCEVCTVLQALMVMDVSVLSDIPDDDVDELQLDLHEGSKKDPRRLHMSQLLQMVLQDAQTRLFFKAQSMIQSDIRHFTPKPEDIAYPEILHERRLPPTTNELREKDITRPVFNLPSIDKKDTWYPPLQKTVWILSQLHDFVKPMIFEDIAQEAVALCHQSLVAASDLIKLRNTNMSVLDANLFLIRHLLILNELMEKLYLAQREAERNSESVGVTGGIICSSLQVPVTMSRLGPPTNKTSTLFPETLFTTLGIPRADGNLQGIKSGVDHELRRACEDVIAHCSTTLCQPLHDWTNRVREYTPTPSGKATFVENEDWAKQSVAEELDKNFQQVIEQSLHLNINQIWLYLEDDRMVNVLMSHIIDRIGDEYTAFRNVIWGMYAGQLNQALLTPMDLQQRLKHVCGGDIGS
;
A
#
# COMPACT_ATOMS: atom_id res chain seq x y z
N MET A 1 96.42 97.73 -20.23
CA MET A 1 97.61 97.81 -19.37
C MET A 1 98.52 96.66 -19.76
N THR A 2 99.11 96.57 -20.95
CA THR A 2 100.01 97.51 -21.65
C THR A 2 101.03 98.15 -20.72
N HIS A 3 102.26 97.62 -20.81
CA HIS A 3 103.55 98.31 -20.69
C HIS A 3 103.65 99.40 -19.64
N LEU A 4 104.28 99.14 -18.48
CA LEU A 4 104.76 100.18 -17.55
C LEU A 4 105.70 99.64 -16.45
N GLN A 5 106.68 98.79 -16.79
CA GLN A 5 107.69 98.32 -15.82
C GLN A 5 109.14 98.28 -16.35
N THR A 6 109.49 99.15 -17.30
CA THR A 6 110.89 99.29 -17.76
C THR A 6 111.29 100.75 -17.94
N GLU A 7 111.05 101.60 -16.94
CA GLU A 7 111.57 102.99 -16.93
C GLU A 7 112.42 103.35 -15.69
N ASP A 8 112.66 102.41 -14.76
CA ASP A 8 113.34 102.71 -13.48
C ASP A 8 114.89 102.78 -13.55
N GLU A 9 115.54 102.54 -14.69
CA GLU A 9 117.01 102.60 -14.80
C GLU A 9 117.55 103.70 -15.75
N LEU A 10 116.70 104.60 -16.25
CA LEU A 10 117.10 105.65 -17.20
C LEU A 10 117.45 107.02 -16.58
N SER A 11 117.42 107.16 -15.25
CA SER A 11 117.25 108.49 -14.63
C SER A 11 118.48 109.11 -13.97
N ASP A 12 119.60 108.40 -13.74
CA ASP A 12 120.80 109.03 -13.17
C ASP A 12 121.75 109.60 -14.24
N THR A 13 121.79 109.00 -15.43
CA THR A 13 122.58 109.49 -16.57
C THR A 13 121.86 110.57 -17.38
N ALA A 14 120.55 110.76 -17.17
CA ALA A 14 119.73 111.78 -17.83
C ALA A 14 119.70 113.13 -17.09
N LEU A 15 120.22 113.20 -15.87
CA LEU A 15 120.26 114.43 -15.05
C LEU A 15 121.45 115.35 -15.37
N HIS A 16 122.39 114.91 -16.22
CA HIS A 16 123.44 115.78 -16.76
C HIS A 16 123.08 116.27 -18.17
N PRO A 17 123.01 117.58 -18.42
CA PRO A 17 122.71 118.09 -19.77
C PRO A 17 123.89 117.78 -20.72
N GLN A 18 123.61 117.10 -21.84
CA GLN A 18 124.62 116.73 -22.85
C GLN A 18 125.06 117.90 -23.76
N GLN A 19 124.57 119.11 -23.51
CA GLN A 19 125.15 120.38 -23.98
C GLN A 19 125.24 121.36 -22.81
N PRO A 20 126.28 122.23 -22.74
CA PRO A 20 126.44 123.17 -21.63
C PRO A 20 125.25 124.13 -21.54
N ILE A 21 124.78 124.35 -20.31
CA ILE A 21 123.68 125.27 -19.98
C ILE A 21 124.13 126.68 -20.35
N GLN A 22 123.51 127.25 -21.38
CA GLN A 22 123.81 128.60 -21.83
C GLN A 22 122.74 129.62 -21.40
N THR A 23 121.60 129.16 -20.87
CA THR A 23 120.49 130.03 -20.43
C THR A 23 119.92 129.59 -19.07
N PRO A 24 119.44 130.53 -18.23
CA PRO A 24 118.87 130.23 -16.90
C PRO A 24 117.55 129.45 -16.95
N GLU A 25 116.82 129.50 -18.07
CA GLU A 25 115.57 128.73 -18.26
C GLU A 25 115.82 127.22 -18.20
N GLN A 26 116.94 126.76 -18.76
CA GLN A 26 117.32 125.33 -18.76
C GLN A 26 117.64 124.80 -17.34
N PHE A 27 117.98 125.67 -16.38
CA PHE A 27 118.22 125.29 -14.99
C PHE A 27 116.91 125.10 -14.20
N TYR A 28 115.92 125.97 -14.42
CA TYR A 28 114.62 125.86 -13.75
C TYR A 28 113.85 124.61 -14.17
N ASP A 29 113.94 124.23 -15.45
CA ASP A 29 113.33 123.00 -15.94
C ASP A 29 113.95 121.76 -15.27
N TRP A 30 115.28 121.75 -15.07
CA TRP A 30 115.96 120.66 -14.38
C TRP A 30 115.59 120.59 -12.89
N PHE A 31 115.53 121.73 -12.19
CA PHE A 31 115.15 121.76 -10.77
C PHE A 31 113.69 121.33 -10.54
N ALA A 32 112.77 121.77 -11.40
CA ALA A 32 111.36 121.34 -11.35
C ALA A 32 111.20 119.82 -11.55
N LEU A 33 112.12 119.20 -12.30
CA LEU A 33 112.14 117.75 -12.51
C LEU A 33 112.53 116.99 -11.23
N ILE A 34 113.48 117.52 -10.46
CA ILE A 34 113.92 116.96 -9.18
C ILE A 34 112.86 117.14 -8.09
N ASP A 35 112.23 118.31 -8.00
CA ASP A 35 111.23 118.57 -6.96
C ASP A 35 109.98 117.67 -7.14
N ARG A 36 109.62 117.38 -8.40
CA ARG A 36 108.59 116.39 -8.73
C ARG A 36 108.97 114.96 -8.33
N SER A 37 110.25 114.58 -8.41
CA SER A 37 110.66 113.21 -8.05
C SER A 37 110.65 112.98 -6.53
N VAL A 38 111.01 113.99 -5.72
CA VAL A 38 110.96 113.90 -4.24
C VAL A 38 109.53 113.83 -3.72
N ALA A 39 108.61 114.64 -4.27
CA ALA A 39 107.18 114.57 -3.94
C ALA A 39 106.58 113.20 -4.31
N HIS A 40 106.98 112.65 -5.46
CA HIS A 40 106.56 111.31 -5.89
C HIS A 40 107.01 110.21 -4.92
N SER A 41 108.21 110.32 -4.36
CA SER A 41 108.76 109.36 -3.38
C SER A 41 107.98 109.35 -2.06
N GLN A 42 107.67 110.52 -1.48
CA GLN A 42 106.94 110.61 -0.20
C GLN A 42 105.48 110.14 -0.31
N GLU A 43 104.83 110.39 -1.45
CA GLU A 43 103.44 109.97 -1.69
C GLU A 43 103.29 108.47 -2.01
N SER A 44 104.40 107.76 -2.26
CA SER A 44 104.39 106.37 -2.70
C SER A 44 103.74 105.41 -1.68
N HIS A 45 104.03 105.57 -0.37
CA HIS A 45 103.51 104.68 0.68
C HIS A 45 101.99 104.84 0.90
N PHE A 46 101.47 106.07 0.85
CA PHE A 46 100.02 106.31 0.96
C PHE A 46 99.27 105.83 -0.28
N ARG A 47 99.84 106.03 -1.48
CA ARG A 47 99.31 105.46 -2.73
C ARG A 47 99.29 103.94 -2.69
N ALA A 48 100.34 103.30 -2.16
CA ALA A 48 100.37 101.85 -2.00
C ALA A 48 99.30 101.34 -1.02
N HIS A 49 99.06 102.04 0.09
CA HIS A 49 98.03 101.65 1.06
C HIS A 49 96.60 101.82 0.52
N ILE A 50 96.33 102.94 -0.16
CA ILE A 50 95.04 103.18 -0.83
C ILE A 50 94.82 102.16 -1.95
N ALA A 51 95.87 101.83 -2.72
CA ALA A 51 95.82 100.78 -3.73
C ALA A 51 95.47 99.43 -3.11
N ARG A 52 96.03 99.09 -1.94
CA ARG A 52 95.71 97.85 -1.21
C ARG A 52 94.27 97.82 -0.69
N ILE A 53 93.76 98.90 -0.10
CA ILE A 53 92.36 98.97 0.35
C ILE A 53 91.42 98.89 -0.85
N ASN A 54 91.69 99.63 -1.93
CA ASN A 54 90.89 99.52 -3.15
C ASN A 54 90.95 98.12 -3.77
N ALA A 55 92.08 97.41 -3.65
CA ALA A 55 92.16 96.01 -4.04
C ALA A 55 91.28 95.13 -3.16
N HIS A 56 91.28 95.32 -1.84
CA HIS A 56 90.40 94.58 -0.93
C HIS A 56 88.91 94.89 -1.14
N LEU A 57 88.56 96.16 -1.36
CA LEU A 57 87.18 96.58 -1.63
C LEU A 57 86.71 95.96 -2.95
N LYS A 58 87.53 95.99 -4.00
CA LYS A 58 87.27 95.26 -5.26
C LYS A 58 87.12 93.75 -5.06
N THR A 59 87.90 93.13 -4.17
CA THR A 59 87.71 91.70 -3.88
C THR A 59 86.40 91.43 -3.14
N CYS A 60 85.99 92.31 -2.22
CA CYS A 60 84.71 92.18 -1.53
C CYS A 60 83.54 92.40 -2.48
N ASP A 61 83.60 93.39 -3.37
CA ASP A 61 82.59 93.64 -4.39
C ASP A 61 82.48 92.44 -5.35
N SER A 62 83.62 91.88 -5.78
CA SER A 62 83.62 90.67 -6.61
C SER A 62 83.02 89.45 -5.90
N VAL A 63 83.21 89.33 -4.58
CA VAL A 63 82.60 88.24 -3.79
C VAL A 63 81.10 88.47 -3.62
N LEU A 64 80.65 89.72 -3.40
CA LEU A 64 79.23 90.05 -3.31
C LEU A 64 78.52 89.81 -4.66
N GLU A 65 79.11 90.27 -5.77
CA GLU A 65 78.61 89.96 -7.11
C GLU A 65 78.52 88.44 -7.32
N ARG A 66 79.51 87.68 -6.86
CA ARG A 66 79.48 86.23 -6.97
C ARG A 66 78.41 85.58 -6.09
N ILE A 67 78.14 86.12 -4.90
CA ILE A 67 77.07 85.65 -4.02
C ILE A 67 75.70 85.97 -4.63
N ASP A 68 75.51 87.16 -5.19
CA ASP A 68 74.27 87.56 -5.86
C ASP A 68 74.02 86.72 -7.12
N GLU A 69 75.07 86.42 -7.89
CA GLU A 69 75.02 85.44 -8.98
C GLU A 69 74.60 84.05 -8.47
N MET A 70 75.20 83.57 -7.39
CA MET A 70 74.85 82.27 -6.79
C MET A 70 73.43 82.25 -6.25
N ASP A 71 72.94 83.33 -5.63
CA ASP A 71 71.57 83.40 -5.10
C ASP A 71 70.54 83.44 -6.24
N SER A 72 70.84 84.15 -7.32
CA SER A 72 70.05 84.13 -8.57
C SER A 72 70.03 82.72 -9.19
N GLU A 73 71.18 82.05 -9.27
CA GLU A 73 71.27 80.66 -9.75
C GLU A 73 70.50 79.68 -8.86
N ILE A 74 70.58 79.82 -7.54
CA ILE A 74 69.84 78.98 -6.57
C ILE A 74 68.34 79.25 -6.65
N GLY A 75 67.92 80.52 -6.76
CA GLY A 75 66.52 80.90 -6.95
C GLY A 75 65.95 80.31 -8.24
N SER A 76 66.68 80.44 -9.35
CA SER A 76 66.37 79.79 -10.61
C SER A 76 66.31 78.27 -10.48
N MET A 77 67.26 77.64 -9.78
CA MET A 77 67.27 76.20 -9.54
C MET A 77 66.07 75.74 -8.72
N LEU A 78 65.65 76.51 -7.72
CA LEU A 78 64.49 76.20 -6.87
C LEU A 78 63.19 76.32 -7.66
N GLU A 79 63.04 77.36 -8.48
CA GLU A 79 61.88 77.53 -9.36
C GLU A 79 61.81 76.41 -10.42
N ASN A 80 62.94 76.07 -11.04
CA ASN A 80 63.03 74.94 -11.95
C ASN A 80 62.68 73.62 -11.25
N TRP A 81 63.18 73.39 -10.02
CA TRP A 81 62.87 72.19 -9.24
C TRP A 81 61.37 72.10 -8.92
N ARG A 82 60.74 73.22 -8.53
CA ARG A 82 59.30 73.27 -8.25
C ARG A 82 58.47 72.99 -9.50
N CYS A 83 58.84 73.57 -10.64
CA CYS A 83 58.21 73.26 -11.93
C CYS A 83 58.32 71.77 -12.28
N VAL A 84 59.48 71.16 -12.02
CA VAL A 84 59.69 69.71 -12.24
C VAL A 84 58.89 68.87 -11.25
N GLU A 85 58.76 69.27 -9.98
CA GLU A 85 57.97 68.54 -8.99
C GLU A 85 56.46 68.63 -9.30
N GLU A 86 55.95 69.82 -9.63
CA GLU A 86 54.56 70.03 -10.03
C GLU A 86 54.25 69.29 -11.35
N GLY A 87 55.14 69.37 -12.33
CA GLY A 87 55.06 68.60 -13.57
C GLY A 87 55.12 67.09 -13.34
N GLY A 88 56.01 66.63 -12.46
CA GLY A 88 56.16 65.23 -12.07
C GLY A 88 54.94 64.69 -11.33
N ARG A 89 54.32 65.50 -10.45
CA ARG A 89 53.08 65.16 -9.75
C ARG A 89 51.90 65.07 -10.71
N SER A 90 51.73 66.07 -11.60
CA SER A 90 50.69 66.03 -12.63
C SER A 90 50.87 64.85 -13.58
N LEU A 91 52.11 64.51 -13.96
CA LEU A 91 52.39 63.35 -14.78
C LEU A 91 52.08 62.05 -14.04
N LYS A 92 52.48 61.94 -12.76
CA LYS A 92 52.20 60.78 -11.93
C LYS A 92 50.69 60.55 -11.78
N GLU A 93 49.91 61.58 -11.46
CA GLU A 93 48.45 61.48 -11.38
C GLU A 93 47.80 61.09 -12.72
N ALA A 94 48.33 61.60 -13.84
CA ALA A 94 47.87 61.20 -15.17
C ALA A 94 48.21 59.74 -15.48
N CYS A 95 49.40 59.28 -15.10
CA CYS A 95 49.81 57.88 -15.24
C CYS A 95 48.98 56.96 -14.34
N GLU A 96 48.70 57.33 -13.10
CA GLU A 96 47.83 56.57 -12.18
C GLU A 96 46.42 56.44 -12.75
N ARG A 97 45.82 57.53 -13.25
CA ARG A 97 44.52 57.50 -13.92
C ARG A 97 44.52 56.59 -15.16
N LEU A 98 45.57 56.64 -15.98
CA LEU A 98 45.71 55.76 -17.15
C LEU A 98 45.90 54.29 -16.75
N LEU A 99 46.61 54.01 -15.66
CA LEU A 99 46.75 52.66 -15.13
C LEU A 99 45.42 52.11 -14.61
N GLU A 100 44.68 52.91 -13.84
CA GLU A 100 43.34 52.52 -13.38
C GLU A 100 42.37 52.27 -14.55
N GLU A 101 42.41 53.12 -15.59
CA GLU A 101 41.59 52.94 -16.78
C GLU A 101 42.00 51.67 -17.55
N ARG A 102 43.31 51.43 -17.70
CA ARG A 102 43.84 50.22 -18.32
C ARG A 102 43.43 48.97 -17.55
N ASP A 103 43.51 48.97 -16.23
CA ASP A 103 43.13 47.83 -15.40
C ASP A 103 41.61 47.58 -15.47
N LYS A 104 40.79 48.64 -15.45
CA LYS A 104 39.32 48.52 -15.68
C LYS A 104 38.99 47.98 -17.07
N LEU A 105 39.71 48.42 -18.10
CA LEU A 105 39.53 47.92 -19.47
C LEU A 105 39.94 46.45 -19.60
N LEU A 106 40.99 46.01 -18.88
CA LEU A 106 41.37 44.61 -18.83
C LEU A 106 40.30 43.77 -18.13
N GLU A 107 39.82 44.19 -16.96
CA GLU A 107 38.72 43.52 -16.26
C GLU A 107 37.47 43.40 -17.14
N LEU A 108 37.10 44.48 -17.84
CA LEU A 108 35.99 44.45 -18.79
C LEU A 108 36.26 43.50 -19.97
N THR A 109 37.50 43.42 -20.45
CA THR A 109 37.87 42.51 -21.54
C THR A 109 37.72 41.05 -21.10
N ASP A 110 38.21 40.72 -19.91
CA ASP A 110 38.11 39.37 -19.32
C ASP A 110 36.63 38.99 -19.07
N GLU A 111 35.81 39.94 -18.59
CA GLU A 111 34.37 39.73 -18.45
C GLU A 111 33.65 39.50 -19.79
N ILE A 112 34.07 40.20 -20.85
CA ILE A 112 33.50 40.00 -22.19
C ILE A 112 33.93 38.63 -22.73
N GLU A 113 35.19 38.24 -22.55
CA GLU A 113 35.71 36.94 -22.99
C GLU A 113 34.96 35.79 -22.33
N THR A 114 34.84 35.79 -21.00
CA THR A 114 34.10 34.76 -20.24
C THR A 114 32.63 34.67 -20.64
N ARG A 115 31.97 35.80 -20.92
CA ARG A 115 30.58 35.80 -21.43
C ARG A 115 30.49 35.29 -22.85
N LEU A 116 31.48 35.60 -23.70
CA LEU A 116 31.54 35.18 -25.10
C LEU A 116 31.78 33.67 -25.23
N ASP A 117 32.53 33.07 -24.31
CA ASP A 117 32.81 31.63 -24.29
C ASP A 117 31.53 30.79 -24.37
N TYR A 118 30.49 31.15 -23.60
CA TYR A 118 29.18 30.45 -23.65
C TYR A 118 28.54 30.46 -25.04
N PHE A 119 28.78 31.49 -25.86
CA PHE A 119 28.28 31.57 -27.23
C PHE A 119 29.16 30.77 -28.21
N GLN A 120 30.47 30.68 -27.97
CA GLN A 120 31.39 29.89 -28.80
C GLN A 120 31.16 28.38 -28.64
N GLU A 121 30.72 27.92 -27.47
CA GLU A 121 30.38 26.51 -27.22
C GLU A 121 29.31 25.98 -28.19
N LEU A 122 28.45 26.85 -28.74
CA LEU A 122 27.45 26.44 -29.74
C LEU A 122 28.10 25.88 -31.01
N ASP A 123 29.16 26.51 -31.48
CA ASP A 123 29.88 26.08 -32.68
C ASP A 123 30.58 24.75 -32.44
N HIS A 124 31.15 24.58 -31.24
CA HIS A 124 31.76 23.32 -30.83
C HIS A 124 30.73 22.18 -30.77
N ALA A 125 29.61 22.39 -30.08
CA ALA A 125 28.50 21.42 -29.99
C ALA A 125 27.94 21.07 -31.38
N THR A 126 27.72 22.07 -32.23
CA THR A 126 27.19 21.87 -33.58
C THR A 126 28.14 21.06 -34.46
N ARG A 127 29.46 21.32 -34.39
CA ARG A 127 30.47 20.56 -35.14
C ARG A 127 30.52 19.09 -34.70
N MET A 128 30.47 18.84 -33.39
CA MET A 128 30.43 17.49 -32.85
C MET A 128 29.17 16.73 -33.28
N LEU A 129 27.99 17.35 -33.20
CA LEU A 129 26.72 16.71 -33.58
C LEU A 129 26.57 16.48 -35.09
N ASN A 130 27.34 17.19 -35.92
CA ASN A 130 27.39 16.98 -37.36
C ASN A 130 28.36 15.87 -37.78
N HIS A 131 29.20 15.36 -36.87
CA HIS A 131 30.07 14.23 -37.18
C HIS A 131 29.24 12.94 -37.34
N PRO A 132 29.38 12.22 -38.47
CA PRO A 132 28.63 10.98 -38.67
C PRO A 132 29.23 9.85 -37.82
N GLY A 133 28.42 9.26 -36.93
CA GLY A 133 28.81 8.06 -36.18
C GLY A 133 27.82 7.70 -35.07
N GLU A 134 27.23 6.51 -35.14
CA GLU A 134 26.35 5.98 -34.07
C GLU A 134 27.12 5.76 -32.75
N SER A 135 28.43 5.55 -32.83
CA SER A 135 29.32 5.38 -31.68
C SER A 135 29.75 6.70 -31.02
N LEU A 136 29.35 7.87 -31.55
CA LEU A 136 29.69 9.18 -30.95
C LEU A 136 29.19 9.26 -29.49
N VAL A 137 28.03 8.66 -29.23
CA VAL A 137 27.38 8.64 -27.91
C VAL A 137 28.20 7.90 -26.85
N LEU A 138 29.10 6.99 -27.27
CA LEU A 138 29.98 6.24 -26.36
C LEU A 138 31.23 7.03 -25.95
N GLN A 139 31.53 8.15 -26.61
CA GLN A 139 32.68 8.97 -26.26
C GLN A 139 32.36 9.80 -25.01
N THR A 140 33.30 9.85 -24.07
CA THR A 140 33.16 10.68 -22.85
C THR A 140 32.93 12.15 -23.19
N ASP A 141 33.58 12.62 -24.26
CA ASP A 141 33.52 14.00 -24.72
C ASP A 141 32.11 14.41 -25.16
N PHE A 142 31.29 13.45 -25.60
CA PHE A 142 29.90 13.71 -25.95
C PHE A 142 29.07 14.09 -24.72
N LEU A 143 29.18 13.34 -23.62
CA LEU A 143 28.45 13.65 -22.38
C LEU A 143 28.91 14.97 -21.77
N TYR A 144 30.21 15.25 -21.78
CA TYR A 144 30.75 16.56 -21.35
C TYR A 144 30.21 17.71 -22.20
N MET A 145 30.13 17.54 -23.52
CA MET A 145 29.54 18.54 -24.42
C MET A 145 28.05 18.77 -24.09
N VAL A 146 27.28 17.71 -23.84
CA VAL A 146 25.86 17.82 -23.49
C VAL A 146 25.67 18.55 -22.15
N GLU A 147 26.47 18.23 -21.13
CA GLU A 147 26.45 18.95 -19.84
C GLU A 147 26.84 20.43 -20.00
N ARG A 148 27.83 20.72 -20.83
CA ARG A 148 28.21 22.09 -21.18
C ARG A 148 27.06 22.85 -21.84
N VAL A 149 26.31 22.20 -22.74
CA VAL A 149 25.12 22.78 -23.37
C VAL A 149 24.03 23.09 -22.34
N ASP A 150 23.80 22.23 -21.33
CA ASP A 150 22.86 22.54 -20.24
C ASP A 150 23.27 23.80 -19.48
N ILE A 151 24.55 23.91 -19.12
CA ILE A 151 25.09 25.09 -18.43
C ILE A 151 24.88 26.36 -19.28
N CYS A 152 25.13 26.27 -20.59
CA CYS A 152 24.88 27.38 -21.51
C CYS A 152 23.39 27.74 -21.61
N ILE A 153 22.49 26.75 -21.64
CA ILE A 153 21.03 26.97 -21.64
C ILE A 153 20.61 27.71 -20.37
N ASP A 154 21.06 27.28 -19.20
CA ASP A 154 20.70 27.91 -17.93
C ASP A 154 21.31 29.32 -17.79
N PHE A 155 22.54 29.52 -18.26
CA PHE A 155 23.15 30.84 -18.33
C PHE A 155 22.32 31.81 -19.20
N LEU A 156 21.89 31.37 -20.39
CA LEU A 156 21.09 32.19 -21.31
C LEU A 156 19.66 32.43 -20.80
N LYS A 157 19.07 31.46 -20.09
CA LYS A 157 17.77 31.65 -19.41
C LYS A 157 17.86 32.76 -18.36
N ASN A 158 18.97 32.86 -17.64
CA ASN A 158 19.22 33.90 -16.63
C ASN A 158 19.54 35.27 -17.25
N HIS A 159 20.08 35.30 -18.47
CA HIS A 159 20.48 36.52 -19.18
C HIS A 159 19.67 36.78 -20.46
N ARG A 160 18.35 36.86 -20.33
CA ARG A 160 17.44 37.17 -21.46
C ARG A 160 17.57 38.60 -22.01
N ASN A 161 18.31 39.46 -21.31
CA ASN A 161 18.55 40.84 -21.71
C ASN A 161 19.58 40.99 -22.85
N TYR A 162 20.34 39.95 -23.20
CA TYR A 162 21.26 40.02 -24.34
C TYR A 162 20.51 40.00 -25.67
N LYS A 163 21.02 40.78 -26.63
CA LYS A 163 20.37 41.01 -27.93
C LYS A 163 19.98 39.73 -28.68
N ASP A 164 20.88 38.75 -28.73
CA ASP A 164 20.69 37.50 -29.48
C ASP A 164 20.45 36.29 -28.56
N ALA A 165 20.21 36.49 -27.25
CA ALA A 165 20.06 35.40 -26.29
C ALA A 165 18.98 34.38 -26.69
N GLU A 166 17.82 34.85 -27.16
CA GLU A 166 16.71 33.97 -27.55
C GLU A 166 17.05 33.09 -28.74
N ILE A 167 17.82 33.61 -29.71
CA ILE A 167 18.24 32.86 -30.90
C ILE A 167 19.24 31.77 -30.51
N TYR A 168 20.22 32.11 -29.67
CA TYR A 168 21.20 31.13 -29.18
C TYR A 168 20.53 30.08 -28.30
N LEU A 169 19.60 30.48 -27.42
CA LEU A 169 18.83 29.56 -26.58
C LEU A 169 18.07 28.54 -27.44
N LEU A 170 17.37 28.99 -28.49
CA LEU A 170 16.67 28.09 -29.41
C LEU A 170 17.64 27.13 -30.10
N ARG A 171 18.81 27.59 -30.53
CA ARG A 171 19.83 26.74 -31.18
C ARG A 171 20.44 25.73 -30.20
N PHE A 172 20.67 26.11 -28.95
CA PHE A 172 21.14 25.19 -27.91
C PHE A 172 20.07 24.15 -27.57
N GLN A 173 18.80 24.52 -27.49
CA GLN A 173 17.69 23.57 -27.34
C GLN A 173 17.63 22.61 -28.53
N GLN A 174 17.80 23.09 -29.76
CA GLN A 174 17.88 22.21 -30.94
C GLN A 174 19.08 21.25 -30.88
N CYS A 175 20.25 21.73 -30.41
CA CYS A 175 21.41 20.87 -30.19
C CYS A 175 21.13 19.80 -29.13
N MET A 176 20.47 20.16 -28.03
CA MET A 176 20.04 19.24 -26.98
C MET A 176 19.09 18.18 -27.53
N THR A 177 18.02 18.58 -28.20
CA THR A 177 17.03 17.68 -28.80
C THR A 177 17.69 16.76 -29.84
N ARG A 178 18.65 17.26 -30.62
CA ARG A 178 19.44 16.44 -31.56
C ARG A 178 20.36 15.44 -30.83
N ALA A 179 21.05 15.86 -29.77
CA ALA A 179 21.89 14.99 -28.96
C ALA A 179 21.07 13.86 -28.31
N MET A 180 19.93 14.19 -27.71
CA MET A 180 18.99 13.22 -27.14
C MET A 180 18.40 12.29 -28.21
N THR A 181 18.14 12.80 -29.41
CA THR A 181 17.71 11.97 -30.55
C THR A 181 18.79 10.97 -30.97
N LEU A 182 20.07 11.33 -30.93
CA LEU A 182 21.17 10.38 -31.20
C LEU A 182 21.23 9.28 -30.14
N ILE A 183 21.06 9.61 -28.85
CA ILE A 183 20.96 8.62 -27.77
C ILE A 183 19.79 7.67 -28.03
N LYS A 184 18.60 8.20 -28.32
CA LYS A 184 17.42 7.40 -28.68
C LYS A 184 17.71 6.47 -29.86
N MET A 185 18.26 7.02 -30.95
CA MET A 185 18.55 6.24 -32.16
C MET A 185 19.54 5.10 -31.88
N TYR A 186 20.59 5.37 -31.11
CA TYR A 186 21.55 4.36 -30.68
C TYR A 186 20.91 3.29 -29.79
N PHE A 187 20.08 3.68 -28.83
CA PHE A 187 19.34 2.76 -27.96
C PHE A 187 18.40 1.86 -28.78
N VAL A 188 17.53 2.45 -29.60
CA VAL A 188 16.56 1.72 -30.43
C VAL A 188 17.28 0.84 -31.46
N GLY A 189 18.38 1.31 -32.05
CA GLY A 189 19.22 0.52 -32.96
C GLY A 189 19.83 -0.69 -32.27
N SER A 190 20.44 -0.50 -31.10
CA SER A 190 21.03 -1.57 -30.29
C SER A 190 19.99 -2.60 -29.85
N LEU A 191 18.80 -2.14 -29.44
CA LEU A 191 17.69 -2.98 -29.03
C LEU A 191 17.16 -3.83 -30.20
N ARG A 192 16.98 -3.24 -31.39
CA ARG A 192 16.56 -3.96 -32.60
C ARG A 192 17.60 -4.97 -33.07
N ALA A 193 18.88 -4.60 -33.05
CA ALA A 193 19.97 -5.52 -33.40
C ALA A 193 20.00 -6.73 -32.45
N LEU A 194 19.91 -6.47 -31.13
CA LEU A 194 19.85 -7.51 -30.10
C LEU A 194 18.61 -8.41 -30.29
N SER A 195 17.45 -7.83 -30.53
CA SER A 195 16.22 -8.58 -30.78
C SER A 195 16.31 -9.44 -32.02
N GLY A 196 16.85 -8.91 -33.13
CA GLY A 196 17.04 -9.67 -34.37
C GLY A 196 17.97 -10.86 -34.18
N ASP A 197 19.06 -10.67 -33.43
CA ASP A 197 19.99 -11.74 -33.10
C ASP A 197 19.37 -12.81 -32.20
N ILE A 198 18.57 -12.43 -31.22
CA ILE A 198 17.88 -13.37 -30.33
C ILE A 198 16.80 -14.14 -31.09
N SER A 199 15.93 -13.46 -31.85
CA SER A 199 14.88 -14.10 -32.65
C SER A 199 15.47 -15.11 -33.64
N ARG A 200 16.58 -14.77 -34.31
CA ARG A 200 17.28 -15.69 -35.21
C ARG A 200 17.81 -16.93 -34.48
N ARG A 201 18.46 -16.74 -33.32
CA ARG A 201 19.03 -17.85 -32.52
C ARG A 201 17.96 -18.77 -31.93
N ILE A 202 16.78 -18.22 -31.58
CA ILE A 202 15.63 -18.99 -31.11
C ILE A 202 15.04 -19.80 -32.27
N ALA A 203 14.98 -19.24 -33.48
CA ALA A 203 14.45 -19.93 -34.66
C ALA A 203 15.38 -21.02 -35.23
N GLU A 204 16.70 -20.86 -35.10
CA GLU A 204 17.70 -21.76 -35.71
C GLU A 204 18.04 -23.02 -34.87
N LYS A 205 17.63 -23.09 -33.60
CA LYS A 205 17.99 -24.19 -32.70
C LYS A 205 16.81 -24.60 -31.80
N ASP A 206 16.66 -25.90 -31.58
CA ASP A 206 15.95 -26.47 -30.43
C ASP A 206 16.75 -26.15 -29.15
N VAL A 207 16.80 -24.86 -28.79
CA VAL A 207 17.53 -24.36 -27.63
C VAL A 207 16.78 -24.83 -26.39
N SER A 208 17.48 -25.52 -25.49
CA SER A 208 16.94 -25.89 -24.17
C SER A 208 16.33 -24.68 -23.45
N SER A 209 15.25 -24.89 -22.68
CA SER A 209 14.52 -23.84 -21.96
C SER A 209 15.44 -22.91 -21.14
N THR A 210 16.48 -23.45 -20.50
CA THR A 210 17.48 -22.68 -19.74
C THR A 210 18.33 -21.77 -20.63
N ALA A 211 18.74 -22.25 -21.81
CA ALA A 211 19.52 -21.46 -22.74
C ALA A 211 18.67 -20.36 -23.42
N GLN A 212 17.37 -20.58 -23.58
CA GLN A 212 16.43 -19.54 -24.02
C GLN A 212 16.26 -18.44 -22.95
N LEU A 213 16.11 -18.80 -21.67
CA LEU A 213 16.06 -17.83 -20.56
C LEU A 213 17.33 -16.96 -20.51
N HIS A 214 18.50 -17.57 -20.69
CA HIS A 214 19.76 -16.84 -20.78
C HIS A 214 19.77 -15.85 -21.95
N LEU A 215 19.29 -16.25 -23.14
CA LEU A 215 19.19 -15.34 -24.28
C LEU A 215 18.23 -14.18 -24.02
N LEU A 216 17.10 -14.42 -23.36
CA LEU A 216 16.06 -13.42 -23.11
C LEU A 216 16.41 -12.42 -22.00
N TYR A 217 17.14 -12.85 -20.96
CA TYR A 217 17.47 -11.99 -19.83
C TYR A 217 18.95 -11.64 -19.79
N THR A 218 19.85 -12.62 -19.66
CA THR A 218 21.27 -12.31 -19.41
C THR A 218 21.95 -11.53 -20.54
N ARG A 219 21.52 -11.72 -21.80
CA ARG A 219 22.01 -10.90 -22.92
C ARG A 219 21.51 -9.46 -22.84
N PHE A 220 20.24 -9.24 -22.51
CA PHE A 220 19.71 -7.89 -22.29
C PHE A 220 20.41 -7.20 -21.11
N ARG A 221 20.64 -7.92 -20.00
CA ARG A 221 21.41 -7.39 -18.86
C ARG A 221 22.86 -7.03 -19.20
N SER A 222 23.49 -7.75 -20.14
CA SER A 222 24.85 -7.39 -20.58
C SER A 222 24.89 -6.08 -21.38
N VAL A 223 23.82 -5.78 -22.10
CA VAL A 223 23.70 -4.55 -22.90
C VAL A 223 23.17 -3.38 -22.05
N SER A 224 22.39 -3.65 -21.00
CA SER A 224 21.90 -2.62 -20.06
C SER A 224 23.05 -1.84 -19.42
N ALA A 225 24.16 -2.51 -19.07
CA ALA A 225 25.34 -1.85 -18.48
C ALA A 225 25.91 -0.69 -19.32
N GLN A 226 25.77 -0.74 -20.66
CA GLN A 226 26.22 0.32 -21.57
C GLN A 226 25.11 1.34 -21.86
N LEU A 227 23.86 0.90 -21.94
CA LEU A 227 22.72 1.74 -22.33
C LEU A 227 22.11 2.51 -21.15
N ALA A 228 22.14 1.96 -19.94
CA ALA A 228 21.52 2.53 -18.76
C ALA A 228 22.09 3.91 -18.37
N PRO A 229 23.42 4.17 -18.41
CA PRO A 229 23.94 5.51 -18.16
C PRO A 229 23.41 6.53 -19.19
N LEU A 230 23.37 6.16 -20.47
CA LEU A 230 22.89 7.03 -21.55
C LEU A 230 21.40 7.35 -21.41
N LEU A 231 20.60 6.36 -21.00
CA LEU A 231 19.18 6.54 -20.71
C LEU A 231 18.97 7.37 -19.44
N GLY A 232 19.78 7.19 -18.40
CA GLY A 232 19.72 8.01 -17.20
C GLY A 232 20.00 9.50 -17.46
N GLU A 233 20.93 9.80 -18.38
CA GLU A 233 21.19 11.16 -18.86
C GLU A 233 19.99 11.76 -19.61
N LEU A 234 19.27 10.92 -20.40
CA LEU A 234 18.04 11.30 -21.09
C LEU A 234 16.87 11.51 -20.11
N GLU A 235 16.69 10.61 -19.14
CA GLU A 235 15.65 10.71 -18.10
C GLU A 235 15.81 11.98 -17.26
N ARG A 236 17.04 12.28 -16.81
CA ARG A 236 17.34 13.49 -16.02
C ARG A 236 16.97 14.76 -16.78
N ARG A 237 17.27 14.81 -18.08
CA ARG A 237 16.98 15.98 -18.91
C ARG A 237 15.53 16.07 -19.34
N ALA A 238 14.86 14.92 -19.52
CA ALA A 238 13.42 14.90 -19.75
C ALA A 238 12.64 15.47 -18.56
N LEU A 239 13.12 15.29 -17.33
CA LEU A 239 12.57 15.94 -16.14
C LEU A 239 12.80 17.46 -16.13
N ALA A 240 13.98 17.92 -16.56
CA ALA A 240 14.31 19.35 -16.62
C ALA A 240 13.60 20.10 -17.77
N HIS A 241 13.34 19.40 -18.88
CA HIS A 241 12.78 19.94 -20.12
C HIS A 241 11.65 19.04 -20.68
N PRO A 242 10.47 19.04 -20.03
CA PRO A 242 9.39 18.10 -20.36
C PRO A 242 8.76 18.33 -21.73
N ASP A 243 8.74 19.56 -22.24
CA ASP A 243 7.97 19.93 -23.44
C ASP A 243 8.46 19.27 -24.75
N GLU A 244 9.77 18.98 -24.84
CA GLU A 244 10.39 18.43 -26.06
C GLU A 244 10.97 17.02 -25.87
N LEU A 245 11.51 16.73 -24.68
CA LEU A 245 12.27 15.50 -24.43
C LEU A 245 11.41 14.34 -23.90
N SER A 246 10.25 14.62 -23.29
CA SER A 246 9.34 13.58 -22.79
C SER A 246 8.80 12.67 -23.91
N ALA A 247 8.54 13.25 -25.10
CA ALA A 247 8.13 12.49 -26.28
C ALA A 247 9.21 11.49 -26.72
N LEU A 248 10.48 11.91 -26.71
CA LEU A 248 11.62 11.05 -27.05
C LEU A 248 11.80 9.92 -26.03
N LEU A 249 11.62 10.21 -24.74
CA LEU A 249 11.68 9.19 -23.68
C LEU A 249 10.54 8.17 -23.81
N ASN A 250 9.31 8.63 -24.09
CA ASN A 250 8.16 7.76 -24.35
C ASN A 250 8.38 6.86 -25.57
N GLU A 251 9.04 7.36 -26.62
CA GLU A 251 9.44 6.53 -27.76
C GLU A 251 10.45 5.45 -27.37
N CYS A 252 11.42 5.74 -26.48
CA CYS A 252 12.35 4.75 -25.92
C CYS A 252 11.59 3.65 -25.16
N HIS A 253 10.68 4.03 -24.25
CA HIS A 253 9.86 3.07 -23.51
C HIS A 253 9.01 2.21 -24.47
N THR A 254 8.35 2.83 -25.44
CA THR A 254 7.52 2.11 -26.43
C THR A 254 8.35 1.15 -27.29
N ALA A 255 9.57 1.56 -27.70
CA ALA A 255 10.49 0.70 -28.43
C ALA A 255 10.95 -0.50 -27.58
N TYR A 256 11.24 -0.27 -26.29
CA TYR A 256 11.56 -1.33 -25.34
C TYR A 256 10.42 -2.34 -25.22
N PHE A 257 9.22 -1.88 -24.87
CA PHE A 257 8.06 -2.75 -24.65
C PHE A 257 7.63 -3.48 -25.93
N SER A 258 7.65 -2.83 -27.09
CA SER A 258 7.32 -3.50 -28.37
C SER A 258 8.31 -4.62 -28.71
N THR A 259 9.60 -4.41 -28.45
CA THR A 259 10.63 -5.42 -28.67
C THR A 259 10.48 -6.59 -27.70
N ARG A 260 10.28 -6.31 -26.40
CA ARG A 260 10.04 -7.36 -25.39
C ARG A 260 8.76 -8.14 -25.68
N LYS A 261 7.66 -7.45 -26.01
CA LYS A 261 6.38 -8.06 -26.41
C LYS A 261 6.56 -9.04 -27.58
N SER A 262 7.30 -8.64 -28.61
CA SER A 262 7.59 -9.52 -29.77
C SER A 262 8.33 -10.80 -29.40
N LEU A 263 9.17 -10.78 -28.36
CA LEU A 263 9.97 -11.94 -27.94
C LEU A 263 9.22 -12.84 -26.96
N LEU A 264 8.42 -12.24 -26.06
CA LEU A 264 7.78 -12.96 -24.96
C LEU A 264 6.39 -13.50 -25.28
N VAL A 265 5.60 -12.84 -26.13
CA VAL A 265 4.20 -13.25 -26.38
C VAL A 265 4.11 -14.66 -26.96
N ASN A 266 4.92 -14.98 -27.96
CA ASN A 266 4.90 -16.32 -28.57
C ASN A 266 5.29 -17.40 -27.55
N ARG A 267 6.31 -17.15 -26.75
CA ARG A 267 6.74 -18.06 -25.67
C ARG A 267 5.67 -18.20 -24.60
N LEU A 268 5.07 -17.10 -24.15
CA LEU A 268 4.01 -17.14 -23.16
C LEU A 268 2.84 -17.99 -23.66
N MET A 269 2.43 -17.81 -24.92
CA MET A 269 1.38 -18.64 -25.52
C MET A 269 1.79 -20.11 -25.65
N GLU A 270 3.05 -20.41 -25.97
CA GLU A 270 3.55 -21.79 -26.03
C GLU A 270 3.60 -22.46 -24.64
N GLU A 271 4.06 -21.76 -23.62
CA GLU A 271 4.10 -22.27 -22.24
C GLU A 271 2.67 -22.44 -21.69
N ILE A 272 1.76 -21.49 -21.93
CA ILE A 272 0.35 -21.61 -21.53
C ILE A 272 -0.32 -22.81 -22.22
N LYS A 273 -0.10 -23.00 -23.54
CA LYS A 273 -0.59 -24.18 -24.27
C LYS A 273 0.09 -25.48 -23.83
N GLY A 274 1.37 -25.40 -23.47
CA GLY A 274 2.17 -26.51 -22.94
C GLY A 274 1.77 -26.95 -21.53
N LEU A 275 1.03 -26.11 -20.79
CA LEU A 275 0.39 -26.45 -19.53
C LEU A 275 -0.99 -27.13 -19.72
N TYR A 276 -1.56 -27.07 -20.91
CA TYR A 276 -2.85 -27.70 -21.26
C TYR A 276 -2.84 -29.22 -21.58
N PRO A 277 -1.72 -29.92 -21.90
CA PRO A 277 -1.76 -31.18 -22.64
C PRO A 277 -2.11 -32.42 -21.78
N THR A 278 -2.60 -32.28 -20.55
CA THR A 278 -2.88 -33.48 -19.73
C THR A 278 -4.05 -33.32 -18.77
N ARG A 279 -5.23 -32.88 -19.24
CA ARG A 279 -6.47 -32.98 -18.45
C ARG A 279 -6.28 -32.46 -17.01
N THR A 280 -5.45 -31.43 -16.86
CA THR A 280 -5.05 -30.87 -15.57
C THR A 280 -6.27 -30.19 -15.00
N GLU A 281 -6.56 -30.49 -13.74
CA GLU A 281 -7.62 -29.82 -13.02
C GLU A 281 -7.35 -28.31 -13.06
N LEU A 282 -8.41 -27.49 -13.22
CA LEU A 282 -8.34 -26.03 -13.27
C LEU A 282 -7.35 -25.42 -12.26
N VAL A 283 -7.28 -26.04 -11.08
CA VAL A 283 -6.40 -25.64 -9.97
C VAL A 283 -4.91 -25.77 -10.32
N GLU A 284 -4.49 -26.87 -10.93
CA GLU A 284 -3.09 -27.09 -11.30
C GLU A 284 -2.66 -26.14 -12.41
N PHE A 285 -3.53 -25.94 -13.41
CA PHE A 285 -3.31 -24.95 -14.46
C PHE A 285 -3.19 -23.54 -13.90
N THR A 286 -4.12 -23.14 -13.02
CA THR A 286 -4.09 -21.81 -12.38
C THR A 286 -2.84 -21.64 -11.53
N ARG A 287 -2.46 -22.67 -10.75
CA ARG A 287 -1.25 -22.63 -9.91
C ARG A 287 0.01 -22.50 -10.74
N ALA A 288 0.19 -23.35 -11.75
CA ALA A 288 1.37 -23.33 -12.60
C ALA A 288 1.42 -22.05 -13.47
N GLY A 289 0.30 -21.69 -14.10
CA GLY A 289 0.17 -20.50 -14.95
C GLY A 289 0.40 -19.20 -14.18
N CYS A 290 -0.24 -19.01 -13.02
CA CYS A 290 -0.04 -17.81 -12.22
C CYS A 290 1.35 -17.77 -11.55
N THR A 291 1.94 -18.91 -11.19
CA THR A 291 3.33 -18.94 -10.67
C THR A 291 4.33 -18.55 -11.75
N TYR A 292 4.17 -19.09 -12.96
CA TYR A 292 5.00 -18.73 -14.11
C TYR A 292 4.83 -17.25 -14.47
N LEU A 293 3.59 -16.76 -14.55
CA LEU A 293 3.30 -15.36 -14.82
C LEU A 293 3.90 -14.44 -13.75
N LYS A 294 3.80 -14.82 -12.47
CA LYS A 294 4.43 -14.07 -11.37
C LYS A 294 5.95 -13.96 -11.55
N GLN A 295 6.62 -15.08 -11.85
CA GLN A 295 8.06 -15.07 -12.12
C GLN A 295 8.40 -14.21 -13.33
N LEU A 296 7.65 -14.36 -14.43
CA LEU A 296 7.83 -13.60 -15.65
C LEU A 296 7.66 -12.09 -15.43
N CYS A 297 6.60 -11.66 -14.74
CA CYS A 297 6.39 -10.26 -14.40
C CYS A 297 7.53 -9.72 -13.53
N THR A 298 7.97 -10.49 -12.52
CA THR A 298 9.09 -10.12 -11.63
C THR A 298 10.39 -9.95 -12.42
N ASP A 299 10.68 -10.87 -13.33
CA ASP A 299 11.88 -10.83 -14.17
C ASP A 299 11.84 -9.65 -15.16
N GLU A 300 10.67 -9.35 -15.76
CA GLU A 300 10.51 -8.19 -16.64
C GLU A 300 10.65 -6.86 -15.91
N SER A 301 10.10 -6.74 -14.70
CA SER A 301 10.25 -5.54 -13.88
C SER A 301 11.69 -5.33 -13.46
N ASN A 302 12.37 -6.39 -12.98
CA ASN A 302 13.79 -6.32 -12.66
C ASN A 302 14.63 -5.91 -13.87
N LEU A 303 14.35 -6.48 -15.04
CA LEU A 303 15.04 -6.11 -16.27
C LEU A 303 14.75 -4.66 -16.67
N TYR A 304 13.49 -4.22 -16.59
CA TYR A 304 13.11 -2.85 -16.91
C TYR A 304 13.83 -1.83 -16.01
N HIS A 305 13.90 -2.10 -14.71
CA HIS A 305 14.61 -1.25 -13.74
C HIS A 305 16.13 -1.23 -13.92
N GLU A 306 16.72 -2.21 -14.63
CA GLU A 306 18.12 -2.13 -15.05
C GLU A 306 18.35 -1.13 -16.21
N PHE A 307 17.31 -0.79 -16.98
CA PHE A 307 17.40 0.16 -18.11
C PHE A 307 16.86 1.55 -17.76
N PHE A 308 15.75 1.62 -17.02
CA PHE A 308 15.00 2.85 -16.77
C PHE A 308 14.70 3.01 -15.28
N ASN A 309 14.77 4.23 -14.77
CA ASN A 309 14.33 4.58 -13.42
C ASN A 309 12.97 5.26 -13.41
N SER A 310 12.41 5.57 -14.59
CA SER A 310 11.12 6.22 -14.78
C SER A 310 10.17 5.35 -15.61
N GLY A 311 8.88 5.72 -15.66
CA GLY A 311 7.89 5.06 -16.54
C GLY A 311 7.12 3.88 -15.94
N GLU A 312 6.96 3.84 -14.61
CA GLU A 312 6.25 2.75 -13.91
C GLU A 312 4.81 2.52 -14.43
N ASP A 313 4.05 3.57 -14.75
CA ASP A 313 2.69 3.44 -15.26
C ASP A 313 2.62 2.66 -16.58
N LEU A 314 3.59 2.91 -17.48
CA LEU A 314 3.71 2.21 -18.76
C LEU A 314 4.12 0.75 -18.54
N LEU A 315 4.97 0.48 -17.54
CA LEU A 315 5.34 -0.87 -17.13
C LEU A 315 4.12 -1.63 -16.62
N TYR A 316 3.32 -1.05 -15.72
CA TYR A 316 2.11 -1.71 -15.20
C TYR A 316 1.11 -2.03 -16.31
N GLN A 317 0.86 -1.10 -17.25
CA GLN A 317 0.04 -1.38 -18.43
C GLN A 317 0.60 -2.52 -19.28
N TYR A 318 1.92 -2.57 -19.48
CA TYR A 318 2.57 -3.67 -20.19
C TYR A 318 2.39 -5.02 -19.48
N LEU A 319 2.52 -5.04 -18.15
CA LEU A 319 2.33 -6.25 -17.34
C LEU A 319 0.87 -6.70 -17.31
N GLU A 320 -0.10 -5.78 -17.25
CA GLU A 320 -1.53 -6.09 -17.41
C GLU A 320 -1.80 -6.78 -18.74
N ASN A 321 -1.29 -6.22 -19.85
CA ASN A 321 -1.42 -6.83 -21.17
C ASN A 321 -0.80 -8.24 -21.25
N LEU A 322 0.23 -8.54 -20.45
CA LEU A 322 0.83 -9.86 -20.38
C LEU A 322 -0.05 -10.84 -19.59
N CYS A 323 -0.69 -10.36 -18.53
CA CYS A 323 -1.63 -11.12 -17.72
C CYS A 323 -2.92 -11.45 -18.48
N ASP A 324 -3.35 -10.56 -19.39
CA ASP A 324 -4.55 -10.75 -20.23
C ASP A 324 -4.48 -12.04 -21.05
N TYR A 325 -3.31 -12.43 -21.55
CA TYR A 325 -3.15 -13.70 -22.29
C TYR A 325 -3.49 -14.93 -21.46
N LEU A 326 -3.11 -14.95 -20.16
CA LEU A 326 -3.50 -16.03 -19.26
C LEU A 326 -4.98 -15.92 -18.89
N TYR A 327 -5.48 -14.69 -18.72
CA TYR A 327 -6.87 -14.45 -18.36
C TYR A 327 -7.85 -14.89 -19.45
N ASP A 328 -7.53 -14.67 -20.73
CA ASP A 328 -8.34 -15.11 -21.86
C ASP A 328 -8.54 -16.63 -21.87
N ASP A 329 -7.53 -17.41 -21.46
CA ASP A 329 -7.60 -18.87 -21.36
C ASP A 329 -8.21 -19.34 -20.03
N LEU A 330 -7.95 -18.62 -18.92
CA LEU A 330 -8.43 -18.99 -17.59
C LEU A 330 -9.90 -18.65 -17.36
N ARG A 331 -10.38 -17.52 -17.88
CA ARG A 331 -11.76 -17.04 -17.75
C ARG A 331 -12.80 -18.08 -18.20
N PRO A 332 -12.73 -18.67 -19.41
CA PRO A 332 -13.70 -19.68 -19.82
C PRO A 332 -13.66 -20.92 -18.92
N LEU A 333 -12.48 -21.32 -18.42
CA LEU A 333 -12.36 -22.47 -17.53
C LEU A 333 -13.02 -22.20 -16.17
N ILE A 334 -12.82 -21.00 -15.59
CA ILE A 334 -13.51 -20.58 -14.36
C ILE A 334 -15.02 -20.57 -14.56
N LEU A 335 -15.51 -20.00 -15.67
CA LEU A 335 -16.94 -19.88 -15.95
C LEU A 335 -17.64 -21.24 -16.11
N HIS A 336 -16.96 -22.24 -16.66
CA HIS A 336 -17.54 -23.56 -16.90
C HIS A 336 -17.32 -24.56 -15.76
N GLU A 337 -16.44 -24.27 -14.80
CA GLU A 337 -16.18 -25.20 -13.68
C GLU A 337 -17.46 -25.44 -12.86
N PRO A 338 -17.83 -26.72 -12.63
CA PRO A 338 -19.00 -27.07 -11.83
C PRO A 338 -18.66 -27.30 -10.34
N ARG A 339 -17.40 -27.60 -10.00
CA ARG A 339 -16.97 -28.00 -8.66
C ARG A 339 -16.64 -26.77 -7.81
N ILE A 340 -17.33 -26.62 -6.68
CA ILE A 340 -17.08 -25.54 -5.71
C ILE A 340 -15.68 -25.68 -5.09
N THR A 341 -15.24 -26.90 -4.79
CA THR A 341 -13.90 -27.17 -4.23
C THR A 341 -12.79 -26.62 -5.12
N ALA A 342 -12.86 -26.89 -6.42
CA ALA A 342 -11.90 -26.38 -7.39
C ALA A 342 -11.90 -24.84 -7.46
N LEU A 343 -13.06 -24.19 -7.39
CA LEU A 343 -13.17 -22.73 -7.36
C LEU A 343 -12.59 -22.13 -6.08
N CYS A 344 -12.83 -22.76 -4.92
CA CYS A 344 -12.22 -22.36 -3.65
C CYS A 344 -10.69 -22.49 -3.70
N GLU A 345 -10.17 -23.60 -4.23
CA GLU A 345 -8.74 -23.78 -4.40
C GLU A 345 -8.12 -22.75 -5.36
N VAL A 346 -8.79 -22.42 -6.47
CA VAL A 346 -8.37 -21.32 -7.35
C VAL A 346 -8.31 -19.99 -6.59
N CYS A 347 -9.33 -19.66 -5.80
CA CYS A 347 -9.33 -18.46 -4.96
C CYS A 347 -8.18 -18.48 -3.94
N THR A 348 -7.86 -19.63 -3.32
CA THR A 348 -6.71 -19.72 -2.41
C THR A 348 -5.38 -19.50 -3.10
N VAL A 349 -5.21 -20.04 -4.30
CA VAL A 349 -3.96 -19.91 -5.06
C VAL A 349 -3.78 -18.44 -5.44
N LEU A 350 -4.83 -17.79 -5.94
CA LEU A 350 -4.80 -16.37 -6.28
C LEU A 350 -4.51 -15.50 -5.05
N GLN A 351 -5.21 -15.72 -3.93
CA GLN A 351 -4.96 -15.00 -2.68
C GLN A 351 -3.55 -15.24 -2.14
N ALA A 352 -3.05 -16.48 -2.15
CA ALA A 352 -1.69 -16.80 -1.69
C ALA A 352 -0.63 -16.08 -2.55
N LEU A 353 -0.83 -16.02 -3.86
CA LEU A 353 0.07 -15.31 -4.76
C LEU A 353 0.10 -13.80 -4.50
N MET A 354 -1.05 -13.21 -4.13
CA MET A 354 -1.18 -11.79 -3.76
C MET A 354 -0.60 -11.49 -2.37
N VAL A 355 -0.77 -12.37 -1.38
CA VAL A 355 -0.28 -12.18 0.00
C VAL A 355 1.22 -12.38 0.13
N MET A 356 1.81 -13.27 -0.68
CA MET A 356 3.27 -13.45 -0.72
C MET A 356 4.02 -12.17 -1.12
N ASP A 357 3.36 -11.18 -1.72
CA ASP A 357 3.99 -9.89 -2.07
C ASP A 357 3.94 -8.86 -0.91
N VAL A 358 3.06 -9.05 0.07
CA VAL A 358 2.94 -8.20 1.27
C VAL A 358 3.87 -8.66 2.40
N SER A 359 4.18 -9.95 2.47
CA SER A 359 4.80 -10.56 3.66
C SER A 359 6.33 -10.37 3.79
N VAL A 360 7.02 -9.74 2.84
CA VAL A 360 8.48 -9.50 2.91
C VAL A 360 8.79 -8.13 3.55
N LEU A 361 7.97 -7.67 4.49
CA LEU A 361 8.19 -6.44 5.27
C LEU A 361 8.08 -6.66 6.79
N SER A 362 7.83 -7.88 7.26
CA SER A 362 7.71 -8.16 8.70
C SER A 362 9.02 -8.55 9.39
N ASP A 363 10.10 -8.79 8.64
CA ASP A 363 11.36 -9.34 9.17
C ASP A 363 12.60 -8.45 8.87
N ILE A 364 12.48 -7.13 9.08
CA ILE A 364 13.66 -6.29 9.35
C ILE A 364 13.40 -5.59 10.68
N PRO A 365 14.11 -5.95 11.76
CA PRO A 365 14.08 -5.17 12.99
C PRO A 365 14.90 -3.91 12.76
N ASP A 366 14.23 -2.78 12.50
CA ASP A 366 14.85 -1.47 12.58
C ASP A 366 15.06 -1.12 14.07
N ASP A 367 16.21 -1.54 14.60
CA ASP A 367 16.80 -0.93 15.79
C ASP A 367 17.46 0.41 15.40
N ASP A 368 17.09 1.45 16.14
CA ASP A 368 17.86 2.66 16.45
C ASP A 368 18.30 3.60 15.30
N VAL A 369 17.47 4.59 14.95
CA VAL A 369 17.95 5.98 14.77
C VAL A 369 16.83 7.03 14.87
N ASP A 370 16.94 7.84 15.93
CA ASP A 370 16.44 9.20 16.17
C ASP A 370 15.34 9.78 15.26
N GLU A 371 14.15 9.82 15.84
CA GLU A 371 13.02 10.69 15.53
C GLU A 371 13.39 12.15 15.86
N LEU A 372 13.35 13.05 14.86
CA LEU A 372 12.96 14.47 14.98
C LEU A 372 13.17 15.22 13.64
N GLN A 373 12.18 15.14 12.74
CA GLN A 373 11.73 16.29 11.93
C GLN A 373 10.45 15.93 11.17
N LEU A 374 9.35 16.54 11.64
CA LEU A 374 8.03 16.56 11.01
C LEU A 374 8.09 17.42 9.76
N ASP A 375 7.94 16.81 8.57
CA ASP A 375 7.37 17.48 7.42
C ASP A 375 6.30 16.59 6.76
N LEU A 376 5.13 17.21 6.61
CA LEU A 376 3.87 16.67 6.11
C LEU A 376 3.92 16.37 4.61
N HIS A 377 4.38 15.18 4.24
CA HIS A 377 4.03 14.57 2.95
C HIS A 377 3.52 13.15 3.16
N GLU A 378 2.21 12.97 2.95
CA GLU A 378 1.57 11.68 2.67
C GLU A 378 2.20 11.08 1.41
N GLY A 379 3.28 10.37 1.63
CA GLY A 379 3.91 9.49 0.67
C GLY A 379 4.50 8.38 1.49
N SER A 380 3.69 7.36 1.79
CA SER A 380 4.22 6.03 2.07
C SER A 380 5.35 5.81 1.07
N LYS A 381 6.59 5.72 1.54
CA LYS A 381 7.73 5.27 0.74
C LYS A 381 7.44 3.82 0.37
N LYS A 382 6.50 3.62 -0.56
CA LYS A 382 6.27 2.38 -1.28
C LYS A 382 7.58 2.14 -1.99
N ASP A 383 8.25 1.04 -1.72
CA ASP A 383 9.37 0.61 -2.54
C ASP A 383 8.90 0.64 -4.01
N PRO A 384 9.43 1.52 -4.88
CA PRO A 384 9.04 1.59 -6.29
C PRO A 384 9.40 0.32 -7.08
N ARG A 385 10.06 -0.64 -6.42
CA ARG A 385 10.59 -1.88 -6.99
C ARG A 385 9.72 -3.10 -6.72
N ARG A 386 8.64 -2.98 -5.94
CA ARG A 386 7.77 -4.11 -5.61
C ARG A 386 6.54 -4.09 -6.50
N LEU A 387 6.47 -5.03 -7.44
CA LEU A 387 5.30 -5.25 -8.27
C LEU A 387 4.08 -5.60 -7.43
N HIS A 388 3.03 -4.81 -7.55
CA HIS A 388 1.73 -5.13 -6.97
C HIS A 388 0.97 -6.13 -7.85
N MET A 389 1.33 -7.42 -7.78
CA MET A 389 0.56 -8.49 -8.43
C MET A 389 -0.93 -8.49 -8.02
N SER A 390 -1.22 -7.96 -6.83
CA SER A 390 -2.58 -7.73 -6.35
C SER A 390 -3.44 -6.94 -7.34
N GLN A 391 -2.89 -5.94 -8.04
CA GLN A 391 -3.66 -5.15 -9.00
C GLN A 391 -3.90 -5.92 -10.29
N LEU A 392 -2.91 -6.72 -10.73
CA LEU A 392 -2.95 -7.50 -11.95
C LEU A 392 -3.93 -8.69 -11.87
N LEU A 393 -4.01 -9.38 -10.73
CA LEU A 393 -4.85 -10.57 -10.54
C LEU A 393 -6.25 -10.27 -9.96
N GLN A 394 -6.54 -9.02 -9.60
CA GLN A 394 -7.80 -8.66 -8.93
C GLN A 394 -9.03 -9.00 -9.78
N MET A 395 -8.97 -8.79 -11.09
CA MET A 395 -10.08 -9.09 -12.01
C MET A 395 -10.36 -10.60 -12.07
N VAL A 396 -9.32 -11.42 -12.15
CA VAL A 396 -9.43 -12.88 -12.15
C VAL A 396 -10.05 -13.38 -10.85
N LEU A 397 -9.60 -12.83 -9.71
CA LEU A 397 -10.13 -13.16 -8.40
C LEU A 397 -11.62 -12.79 -8.28
N GLN A 398 -12.02 -11.61 -8.76
CA GLN A 398 -13.42 -11.16 -8.72
C GLN A 398 -14.34 -12.06 -9.56
N ASP A 399 -13.89 -12.50 -10.73
CA ASP A 399 -14.65 -13.43 -11.57
C ASP A 399 -14.78 -14.80 -10.91
N ALA A 400 -13.69 -15.33 -10.33
CA ALA A 400 -13.72 -16.59 -9.59
C ALA A 400 -14.66 -16.52 -8.36
N GLN A 401 -14.60 -15.43 -7.59
CA GLN A 401 -15.48 -15.17 -6.46
C GLN A 401 -16.96 -15.05 -6.89
N THR A 402 -17.23 -14.32 -7.96
CA THR A 402 -18.59 -14.16 -8.50
C THR A 402 -19.15 -15.49 -8.98
N ARG A 403 -18.34 -16.29 -9.67
CA ARG A 403 -18.73 -17.64 -10.11
C ARG A 403 -18.97 -18.57 -8.92
N LEU A 404 -18.09 -18.55 -7.92
CA LEU A 404 -18.22 -19.31 -6.67
C LEU A 404 -19.54 -18.96 -5.98
N PHE A 405 -19.86 -17.67 -5.87
CA PHE A 405 -21.11 -17.17 -5.30
C PHE A 405 -22.33 -17.74 -6.04
N PHE A 406 -22.42 -17.56 -7.37
CA PHE A 406 -23.56 -18.06 -8.13
C PHE A 406 -23.69 -19.58 -8.08
N LYS A 407 -22.57 -20.30 -8.07
CA LYS A 407 -22.60 -21.76 -8.01
C LYS A 407 -23.04 -22.27 -6.65
N ALA A 408 -22.58 -21.64 -5.56
CA ALA A 408 -23.03 -21.95 -4.22
C ALA A 408 -24.53 -21.64 -4.05
N GLN A 409 -25.01 -20.50 -4.57
CA GLN A 409 -26.44 -20.18 -4.56
C GLN A 409 -27.27 -21.19 -5.35
N SER A 410 -26.82 -21.60 -6.53
CA SER A 410 -27.47 -22.64 -7.33
C SER A 410 -27.52 -23.98 -6.58
N MET A 411 -26.46 -24.33 -5.85
CA MET A 411 -26.42 -25.56 -5.05
C MET A 411 -27.35 -25.48 -3.83
N ILE A 412 -27.45 -24.33 -3.17
CA ILE A 412 -28.44 -24.11 -2.09
C ILE A 412 -29.86 -24.31 -2.63
N GLN A 413 -30.16 -23.79 -3.82
CA GLN A 413 -31.48 -23.95 -4.43
C GLN A 413 -31.77 -25.41 -4.85
N SER A 414 -30.83 -26.11 -5.48
CA SER A 414 -31.03 -27.50 -5.89
C SER A 414 -31.05 -28.48 -4.72
N ASP A 415 -30.13 -28.32 -3.78
CA ASP A 415 -29.81 -29.33 -2.78
C ASP A 415 -30.47 -29.11 -1.43
N ILE A 416 -31.02 -27.91 -1.18
CA ILE A 416 -31.73 -27.58 0.07
C ILE A 416 -33.20 -27.27 -0.22
N ARG A 417 -33.48 -26.34 -1.14
CA ARG A 417 -34.87 -25.90 -1.42
C ARG A 417 -35.67 -26.92 -2.24
N HIS A 418 -35.04 -27.59 -3.20
CA HIS A 418 -35.69 -28.59 -4.06
C HIS A 418 -35.25 -30.02 -3.75
N PHE A 419 -34.68 -30.22 -2.55
CA PHE A 419 -34.33 -31.54 -2.08
C PHE A 419 -35.58 -32.39 -1.90
N THR A 420 -35.65 -33.51 -2.63
CA THR A 420 -36.69 -34.52 -2.46
C THR A 420 -36.16 -35.60 -1.52
N PRO A 421 -36.70 -35.70 -0.29
CA PRO A 421 -36.22 -36.69 0.68
C PRO A 421 -36.42 -38.12 0.17
N LYS A 422 -35.36 -38.94 0.15
CA LYS A 422 -35.48 -40.36 -0.18
C LYS A 422 -36.03 -41.13 1.03
N PRO A 423 -36.72 -42.28 0.83
CA PRO A 423 -37.22 -43.09 1.94
C PRO A 423 -36.10 -43.60 2.86
N GLU A 424 -34.87 -43.73 2.35
CA GLU A 424 -33.66 -44.08 3.09
C GLU A 424 -33.13 -42.93 3.97
N ASP A 425 -33.34 -41.67 3.57
CA ASP A 425 -32.89 -40.49 4.31
C ASP A 425 -33.85 -40.12 5.47
N ILE A 426 -35.05 -40.72 5.48
CA ILE A 426 -36.14 -40.46 6.44
C ILE A 426 -36.34 -41.66 7.39
N ALA A 427 -35.55 -42.73 7.27
CA ALA A 427 -35.65 -43.95 8.07
C ALA A 427 -35.13 -43.81 9.52
N TYR A 428 -35.60 -42.78 10.22
CA TYR A 428 -35.42 -42.63 11.66
C TYR A 428 -36.49 -43.47 12.39
N PRO A 429 -36.14 -44.26 13.42
CA PRO A 429 -34.86 -44.34 14.16
C PRO A 429 -33.86 -45.41 13.66
N GLU A 430 -34.13 -46.15 12.57
CA GLU A 430 -33.28 -47.26 12.10
C GLU A 430 -31.85 -46.80 11.76
N ILE A 431 -31.70 -45.61 11.14
CA ILE A 431 -30.40 -44.98 10.84
C ILE A 431 -29.56 -44.76 12.12
N LEU A 432 -30.21 -44.43 13.25
CA LEU A 432 -29.54 -44.17 14.53
C LEU A 432 -29.10 -45.48 15.21
N HIS A 433 -29.82 -46.58 15.00
CA HIS A 433 -29.49 -47.89 15.55
C HIS A 433 -28.41 -48.61 14.73
N GLU A 434 -28.53 -48.63 13.40
CA GLU A 434 -27.58 -49.31 12.51
C GLU A 434 -26.17 -48.71 12.58
N ARG A 435 -26.07 -47.40 12.81
CA ARG A 435 -24.80 -46.65 12.78
C ARG A 435 -24.22 -46.34 14.17
N ARG A 436 -24.79 -46.90 15.25
CA ARG A 436 -24.21 -46.90 16.61
C ARG A 436 -23.24 -48.08 16.84
N LEU A 437 -23.27 -49.11 15.98
CA LEU A 437 -22.26 -50.17 15.94
C LEU A 437 -20.93 -49.64 15.36
N PRO A 438 -19.76 -50.08 15.87
CA PRO A 438 -18.47 -49.61 15.40
C PRO A 438 -18.29 -49.94 13.90
N PRO A 439 -17.69 -49.03 13.10
CA PRO A 439 -17.65 -49.16 11.66
C PRO A 439 -16.82 -50.38 11.27
N THR A 440 -17.49 -51.43 10.79
CA THR A 440 -16.85 -52.51 10.05
C THR A 440 -17.09 -52.23 8.59
N THR A 441 -16.24 -51.40 7.96
CA THR A 441 -15.79 -51.46 6.55
C THR A 441 -14.91 -50.25 6.29
N ASN A 442 -13.67 -50.52 5.86
CA ASN A 442 -12.74 -49.55 5.32
C ASN A 442 -13.30 -49.01 3.99
N GLU A 443 -13.92 -47.83 3.99
CA GLU A 443 -13.95 -46.98 2.80
C GLU A 443 -13.05 -45.78 3.06
N LEU A 444 -12.03 -45.66 2.22
CA LEU A 444 -11.05 -44.59 2.20
C LEU A 444 -11.79 -43.25 2.05
N ARG A 445 -12.06 -42.56 3.16
CA ARG A 445 -12.56 -41.19 3.14
C ARG A 445 -11.46 -40.30 2.56
N GLU A 446 -11.70 -39.78 1.36
CA GLU A 446 -11.01 -38.61 0.84
C GLU A 446 -10.97 -37.55 1.94
N LYS A 447 -9.77 -37.02 2.20
CA LYS A 447 -9.57 -35.95 3.16
C LYS A 447 -10.22 -34.68 2.61
N ASP A 448 -11.52 -34.52 2.84
CA ASP A 448 -12.19 -33.23 2.66
C ASP A 448 -11.51 -32.23 3.60
N ILE A 449 -10.81 -31.28 2.99
CA ILE A 449 -10.13 -30.14 3.62
C ILE A 449 -11.21 -29.24 4.23
N THR A 450 -11.77 -29.65 5.36
CA THR A 450 -12.64 -28.80 6.17
C THR A 450 -11.74 -27.96 7.07
N ARG A 451 -11.78 -26.64 6.86
CA ARG A 451 -10.99 -25.66 7.61
C ARG A 451 -11.48 -25.56 9.06
N PRO A 452 -10.58 -25.21 10.01
CA PRO A 452 -10.82 -25.36 11.45
C PRO A 452 -11.93 -24.47 12.05
N VAL A 453 -12.47 -23.51 11.29
CA VAL A 453 -13.48 -22.53 11.75
C VAL A 453 -14.81 -23.20 12.15
N PHE A 454 -15.14 -24.35 11.56
CA PHE A 454 -16.43 -25.03 11.75
C PHE A 454 -16.34 -26.36 12.54
N ASN A 455 -15.30 -26.53 13.36
CA ASN A 455 -15.17 -27.73 14.19
C ASN A 455 -16.21 -27.74 15.34
N LEU A 456 -17.30 -28.48 15.17
CA LEU A 456 -18.24 -28.85 16.22
C LEU A 456 -17.74 -30.07 17.02
N PRO A 457 -17.84 -30.08 18.37
CA PRO A 457 -17.51 -31.25 19.20
C PRO A 457 -18.33 -32.50 18.85
N SER A 458 -19.50 -32.34 18.22
CA SER A 458 -20.43 -33.41 17.82
C SER A 458 -20.17 -33.99 16.42
N ILE A 459 -18.98 -33.80 15.83
CA ILE A 459 -18.64 -34.18 14.44
C ILE A 459 -18.35 -35.67 14.23
N ASP A 460 -18.19 -36.47 15.30
CA ASP A 460 -17.78 -37.87 15.17
C ASP A 460 -18.77 -38.76 14.39
N LYS A 461 -19.99 -38.27 14.08
CA LYS A 461 -21.00 -39.00 13.29
C LYS A 461 -21.74 -38.11 12.29
N LYS A 462 -21.04 -37.42 11.38
CA LYS A 462 -21.64 -36.73 10.21
C LYS A 462 -22.60 -37.63 9.40
N ASP A 463 -22.45 -38.95 9.50
CA ASP A 463 -23.31 -39.96 8.86
C ASP A 463 -24.70 -40.11 9.51
N THR A 464 -24.96 -39.45 10.64
CA THR A 464 -26.28 -39.45 11.32
C THR A 464 -27.08 -38.18 11.06
N TRP A 465 -26.55 -37.26 10.25
CA TRP A 465 -27.17 -35.96 9.98
C TRP A 465 -28.02 -36.01 8.71
N TYR A 466 -29.10 -35.24 8.71
CA TYR A 466 -29.93 -35.04 7.53
C TYR A 466 -29.13 -34.38 6.38
N PRO A 467 -29.14 -34.92 5.13
CA PRO A 467 -28.25 -34.47 4.06
C PRO A 467 -28.30 -32.97 3.73
N PRO A 468 -29.47 -32.29 3.72
CA PRO A 468 -29.54 -30.84 3.57
C PRO A 468 -28.74 -30.06 4.63
N LEU A 469 -28.76 -30.51 5.89
CA LEU A 469 -28.00 -29.85 6.97
C LEU A 469 -26.49 -30.01 6.75
N GLN A 470 -26.03 -31.20 6.39
CA GLN A 470 -24.63 -31.47 6.08
C GLN A 470 -24.13 -30.59 4.92
N LYS A 471 -24.94 -30.47 3.86
CA LYS A 471 -24.61 -29.63 2.70
C LYS A 471 -24.61 -28.14 3.05
N THR A 472 -25.55 -27.66 3.86
CA THR A 472 -25.55 -26.27 4.35
C THR A 472 -24.25 -25.95 5.10
N VAL A 473 -23.86 -26.78 6.06
CA VAL A 473 -22.61 -26.61 6.83
C VAL A 473 -21.40 -26.60 5.90
N TRP A 474 -21.35 -27.53 4.94
CA TRP A 474 -20.26 -27.63 3.99
C TRP A 474 -20.14 -26.37 3.10
N ILE A 475 -21.23 -25.92 2.47
CA ILE A 475 -21.22 -24.73 1.61
C ILE A 475 -20.79 -23.49 2.41
N LEU A 476 -21.34 -23.28 3.60
CA LEU A 476 -20.99 -22.12 4.43
C LEU A 476 -19.54 -22.16 4.89
N SER A 477 -19.00 -23.34 5.20
CA SER A 477 -17.59 -23.50 5.55
C SER A 477 -16.64 -23.14 4.42
N GLN A 478 -17.04 -23.39 3.18
CA GLN A 478 -16.24 -23.10 2.00
C GLN A 478 -16.35 -21.64 1.57
N LEU A 479 -17.48 -20.96 1.81
CA LEU A 479 -17.68 -19.57 1.39
C LEU A 479 -17.08 -18.53 2.34
N HIS A 480 -16.97 -18.85 3.64
CA HIS A 480 -16.59 -17.91 4.70
C HIS A 480 -15.30 -17.14 4.39
N ASP A 481 -14.27 -17.80 3.86
CA ASP A 481 -12.94 -17.20 3.70
C ASP A 481 -12.76 -16.42 2.38
N PHE A 482 -13.67 -16.56 1.42
CA PHE A 482 -13.49 -16.01 0.07
C PHE A 482 -14.49 -14.91 -0.31
N VAL A 483 -15.56 -14.73 0.47
CA VAL A 483 -16.64 -13.79 0.18
C VAL A 483 -16.61 -12.65 1.20
N LYS A 484 -17.02 -11.44 0.78
CA LYS A 484 -17.13 -10.30 1.68
C LYS A 484 -18.13 -10.61 2.81
N PRO A 485 -17.89 -10.20 4.07
CA PRO A 485 -18.73 -10.53 5.22
C PRO A 485 -20.23 -10.23 5.01
N MET A 486 -20.55 -9.08 4.41
CA MET A 486 -21.93 -8.66 4.12
C MET A 486 -22.65 -9.60 3.15
N ILE A 487 -21.97 -10.03 2.08
CA ILE A 487 -22.54 -10.93 1.07
C ILE A 487 -22.65 -12.35 1.64
N PHE A 488 -21.70 -12.73 2.49
CA PHE A 488 -21.74 -14.00 3.20
C PHE A 488 -22.91 -14.07 4.17
N GLU A 489 -23.23 -12.99 4.89
CA GLU A 489 -24.37 -12.92 5.81
C GLU A 489 -25.69 -13.22 5.08
N ASP A 490 -25.94 -12.54 3.96
CA ASP A 490 -27.16 -12.72 3.16
C ASP A 490 -27.34 -14.19 2.71
N ILE A 491 -26.28 -14.82 2.22
CA ILE A 491 -26.33 -16.24 1.80
C ILE A 491 -26.48 -17.17 2.99
N ALA A 492 -25.75 -16.92 4.08
CA ALA A 492 -25.80 -17.74 5.28
C ALA A 492 -27.22 -17.75 5.86
N GLN A 493 -27.84 -16.57 5.90
CA GLN A 493 -29.24 -16.42 6.28
C GLN A 493 -30.19 -17.18 5.34
N GLU A 494 -30.04 -17.04 4.02
CA GLU A 494 -30.89 -17.76 3.05
C GLU A 494 -30.73 -19.28 3.23
N ALA A 495 -29.49 -19.77 3.33
CA ALA A 495 -29.18 -21.19 3.46
C ALA A 495 -29.73 -21.80 4.76
N VAL A 496 -29.60 -21.09 5.88
CA VAL A 496 -30.13 -21.53 7.19
C VAL A 496 -31.66 -21.52 7.19
N ALA A 497 -32.29 -20.48 6.64
CA ALA A 497 -33.75 -20.41 6.55
C ALA A 497 -34.33 -21.53 5.67
N LEU A 498 -33.70 -21.83 4.53
CA LEU A 498 -34.09 -22.95 3.66
C LEU A 498 -33.84 -24.31 4.32
N CYS A 499 -32.73 -24.45 5.06
CA CYS A 499 -32.44 -25.67 5.83
C CYS A 499 -33.51 -25.91 6.91
N HIS A 500 -33.88 -24.86 7.66
CA HIS A 500 -34.96 -24.91 8.63
C HIS A 500 -36.29 -25.37 8.00
N GLN A 501 -36.67 -24.80 6.86
CA GLN A 501 -37.88 -25.21 6.14
C GLN A 501 -37.82 -26.68 5.68
N SER A 502 -36.65 -27.13 5.20
CA SER A 502 -36.43 -28.52 4.80
C SER A 502 -36.55 -29.49 5.99
N LEU A 503 -36.06 -29.10 7.17
CA LEU A 503 -36.17 -29.89 8.40
C LEU A 503 -37.61 -30.02 8.89
N VAL A 504 -38.38 -28.93 8.88
CA VAL A 504 -39.81 -28.96 9.24
C VAL A 504 -40.58 -29.86 8.26
N ALA A 505 -40.38 -29.68 6.96
CA ALA A 505 -41.00 -30.52 5.93
C ALA A 505 -40.63 -32.01 6.09
N ALA A 506 -39.37 -32.31 6.41
CA ALA A 506 -38.94 -33.68 6.70
C ALA A 506 -39.63 -34.25 7.95
N SER A 507 -39.76 -33.46 9.02
CA SER A 507 -40.48 -33.88 10.23
C SER A 507 -41.94 -34.20 9.96
N ASP A 508 -42.62 -33.42 9.11
CA ASP A 508 -44.01 -33.67 8.73
C ASP A 508 -44.16 -34.94 7.88
N LEU A 509 -43.19 -35.24 7.00
CA LEU A 509 -43.14 -36.50 6.27
C LEU A 509 -42.95 -37.71 7.21
N ILE A 510 -42.16 -37.58 8.28
CA ILE A 510 -42.01 -38.62 9.30
C ILE A 510 -43.33 -38.82 10.06
N LYS A 511 -44.05 -37.74 10.39
CA LYS A 511 -45.38 -37.83 11.06
C LYS A 511 -46.40 -38.61 10.21
N LEU A 512 -46.38 -38.46 8.89
CA LEU A 512 -47.31 -39.10 7.97
C LEU A 512 -47.08 -40.60 7.75
N ARG A 513 -45.94 -41.16 8.18
CA ARG A 513 -45.56 -42.57 7.94
C ARG A 513 -46.32 -43.61 8.79
N ASN A 514 -47.22 -43.17 9.69
CA ASN A 514 -48.15 -43.99 10.49
C ASN A 514 -47.50 -45.17 11.25
N THR A 515 -46.96 -44.84 12.43
CA THR A 515 -46.82 -45.75 13.59
C THR A 515 -47.08 -44.89 14.83
N ASN A 516 -47.71 -45.39 15.90
CA ASN A 516 -48.02 -44.60 17.10
C ASN A 516 -46.76 -43.98 17.77
N MET A 517 -45.57 -44.50 17.48
CA MET A 517 -44.27 -43.97 17.92
C MET A 517 -43.63 -42.98 16.92
N SER A 518 -44.16 -42.87 15.70
CA SER A 518 -43.64 -42.02 14.61
C SER A 518 -43.80 -40.52 14.88
N VAL A 519 -44.79 -40.13 15.71
CA VAL A 519 -45.01 -38.72 16.08
C VAL A 519 -43.93 -38.26 17.06
N LEU A 520 -43.59 -39.11 18.03
CA LEU A 520 -42.48 -38.87 18.94
C LEU A 520 -41.16 -38.83 18.17
N ASP A 521 -40.92 -39.81 17.30
CA ASP A 521 -39.69 -39.89 16.48
C ASP A 521 -39.53 -38.69 15.54
N ALA A 522 -40.62 -38.16 14.98
CA ALA A 522 -40.60 -36.96 14.13
C ALA A 522 -40.21 -35.70 14.91
N ASN A 523 -40.78 -35.52 16.11
CA ASN A 523 -40.48 -34.36 16.94
C ASN A 523 -39.07 -34.46 17.55
N LEU A 524 -38.63 -35.67 17.94
CA LEU A 524 -37.25 -35.91 18.40
C LEU A 524 -36.22 -35.72 17.27
N PHE A 525 -36.53 -36.14 16.04
CA PHE A 525 -35.74 -35.84 14.86
C PHE A 525 -35.57 -34.33 14.66
N LEU A 526 -36.68 -33.58 14.77
CA LEU A 526 -36.66 -32.12 14.62
C LEU A 526 -35.83 -31.46 15.72
N ILE A 527 -36.01 -31.84 16.99
CA ILE A 527 -35.22 -31.30 18.12
C ILE A 527 -33.72 -31.53 17.91
N ARG A 528 -33.30 -32.76 17.57
CA ARG A 528 -31.88 -33.08 17.31
C ARG A 528 -31.28 -32.18 16.24
N HIS A 529 -31.95 -32.03 15.10
CA HIS A 529 -31.41 -31.28 13.97
C HIS A 529 -31.48 -29.76 14.16
N LEU A 530 -32.48 -29.24 14.88
CA LEU A 530 -32.55 -27.82 15.25
C LEU A 530 -31.47 -27.44 16.27
N LEU A 531 -31.11 -28.32 17.19
CA LEU A 531 -29.99 -28.09 18.12
C LEU A 531 -28.66 -27.97 17.37
N ILE A 532 -28.40 -28.86 16.41
CA ILE A 532 -27.20 -28.79 15.56
C ILE A 532 -27.19 -27.49 14.73
N LEU A 533 -28.34 -27.10 14.18
CA LEU A 533 -28.46 -25.84 13.43
C LEU A 533 -28.21 -24.62 14.33
N ASN A 534 -28.64 -24.64 15.59
CA ASN A 534 -28.41 -23.54 16.53
C ASN A 534 -26.93 -23.42 16.92
N GLU A 535 -26.25 -24.54 17.19
CA GLU A 535 -24.80 -24.53 17.43
C GLU A 535 -24.01 -24.00 16.23
N LEU A 536 -24.42 -24.37 15.01
CA LEU A 536 -23.85 -23.84 13.77
C LEU A 536 -24.02 -22.32 13.66
N MET A 537 -25.23 -21.82 13.92
CA MET A 537 -25.51 -20.37 13.91
C MET A 537 -24.65 -19.63 14.93
N GLU A 538 -24.50 -20.14 16.15
CA GLU A 538 -23.67 -19.52 17.18
C GLU A 538 -22.19 -19.43 16.78
N LYS A 539 -21.65 -20.44 16.09
CA LYS A 539 -20.27 -20.41 15.60
C LYS A 539 -20.08 -19.47 14.42
N LEU A 540 -21.05 -19.41 13.51
CA LEU A 540 -21.06 -18.41 12.44
C LEU A 540 -21.00 -16.99 13.02
N TYR A 541 -21.79 -16.72 14.05
CA TYR A 541 -21.77 -15.43 14.75
C TYR A 541 -20.43 -15.09 15.40
N LEU A 542 -19.81 -16.06 16.07
CA LEU A 542 -18.51 -15.86 16.71
C LEU A 542 -17.41 -15.60 15.67
N ALA A 543 -17.37 -16.38 14.59
CA ALA A 543 -16.41 -16.21 13.50
C ALA A 543 -16.55 -14.84 12.82
N GLN A 544 -17.79 -14.37 12.60
CA GLN A 544 -18.04 -13.03 12.06
C GLN A 544 -17.57 -11.91 12.99
N ARG A 545 -17.87 -12.04 14.30
CA ARG A 545 -17.46 -11.04 15.30
C ARG A 545 -15.94 -10.95 15.44
N GLU A 546 -15.22 -12.05 15.26
CA GLU A 546 -13.76 -12.08 15.21
C GLU A 546 -13.23 -11.40 13.93
N ALA A 547 -13.86 -11.62 12.78
CA ALA A 547 -13.49 -10.98 11.52
C ALA A 547 -13.70 -9.46 11.54
N GLU A 548 -14.81 -8.98 12.09
CA GLU A 548 -15.08 -7.54 12.28
C GLU A 548 -14.05 -6.91 13.22
N ARG A 549 -13.74 -7.57 14.34
CA ARG A 549 -12.78 -7.09 15.33
C ARG A 549 -11.35 -7.02 14.79
N ASN A 550 -10.97 -7.94 13.91
CA ASN A 550 -9.68 -7.90 13.22
C ASN A 550 -9.63 -6.79 12.15
N SER A 551 -10.76 -6.47 11.52
CA SER A 551 -10.85 -5.34 10.58
C SER A 551 -10.81 -3.97 11.29
N GLU A 552 -11.39 -3.87 12.48
CA GLU A 552 -11.32 -2.68 13.34
C GLU A 552 -9.98 -2.55 14.06
N SER A 553 -9.23 -3.64 14.29
CA SER A 553 -7.91 -3.56 14.93
C SER A 553 -6.81 -2.93 14.05
N VAL A 554 -7.04 -2.72 12.75
CA VAL A 554 -6.12 -2.00 11.86
C VAL A 554 -6.44 -0.49 11.80
N GLY A 555 -7.53 -0.04 12.42
CA GLY A 555 -7.86 1.38 12.54
C GLY A 555 -8.40 1.70 13.93
N VAL A 556 -7.67 2.52 14.68
CA VAL A 556 -8.01 3.07 16.01
C VAL A 556 -7.39 2.31 17.20
N THR A 557 -6.07 2.37 17.30
CA THR A 557 -5.39 2.42 18.61
C THR A 557 -5.30 3.88 19.07
N GLY A 558 -6.37 4.36 19.70
CA GLY A 558 -6.37 5.67 20.33
C GLY A 558 -7.59 5.88 21.22
N GLY A 559 -7.42 5.63 22.53
CA GLY A 559 -8.25 6.27 23.56
C GLY A 559 -9.26 5.38 24.27
N ILE A 560 -8.96 5.08 25.53
CA ILE A 560 -9.69 4.23 26.47
C ILE A 560 -10.68 5.10 27.31
N ILE A 561 -11.72 4.44 27.86
CA ILE A 561 -12.39 4.63 29.19
C ILE A 561 -13.79 5.29 29.23
N CYS A 562 -14.73 4.50 29.80
CA CYS A 562 -16.00 4.85 30.48
C CYS A 562 -17.16 5.40 29.65
N SER A 563 -18.44 5.13 29.94
CA SER A 563 -19.14 4.31 30.93
C SER A 563 -20.63 4.49 30.64
N SER A 564 -21.40 3.41 30.73
CA SER A 564 -22.84 3.36 31.07
C SER A 564 -23.65 4.67 31.06
N LEU A 565 -24.68 4.76 30.22
CA LEU A 565 -26.07 5.07 30.61
C LEU A 565 -27.03 5.02 29.40
N GLN A 566 -28.06 4.21 29.62
CA GLN A 566 -29.35 4.02 28.96
C GLN A 566 -30.01 5.27 28.31
N VAL A 567 -30.63 5.09 27.13
CA VAL A 567 -32.06 5.36 26.77
C VAL A 567 -32.23 5.30 25.22
N PRO A 568 -33.31 4.68 24.68
CA PRO A 568 -33.56 4.60 23.24
C PRO A 568 -34.39 5.80 22.75
N VAL A 569 -34.03 6.40 21.61
CA VAL A 569 -34.89 7.37 20.91
C VAL A 569 -34.98 7.03 19.42
N THR A 570 -36.23 7.06 18.97
CA THR A 570 -36.78 6.79 17.64
C THR A 570 -36.40 7.80 16.55
N MET A 571 -36.27 7.30 15.31
CA MET A 571 -36.62 7.90 14.01
C MET A 571 -36.26 9.37 13.73
N SER A 572 -35.50 9.60 12.65
CA SER A 572 -35.90 10.46 11.51
C SER A 572 -34.86 10.49 10.39
N ARG A 573 -35.32 10.19 9.16
CA ARG A 573 -34.69 10.56 7.88
C ARG A 573 -34.84 12.06 7.64
N LEU A 574 -33.83 12.73 7.03
CA LEU A 574 -33.94 13.76 5.96
C LEU A 574 -32.58 14.42 5.67
N GLY A 575 -32.05 14.28 4.44
CA GLY A 575 -30.88 15.02 3.90
C GLY A 575 -30.23 14.36 2.67
N PRO A 576 -30.07 15.03 1.50
CA PRO A 576 -29.75 14.44 0.19
C PRO A 576 -28.24 14.44 -0.19
N PRO A 577 -27.83 13.82 -1.34
CA PRO A 577 -26.57 13.08 -1.46
C PRO A 577 -25.51 13.75 -2.34
N THR A 578 -24.23 13.45 -2.11
CA THR A 578 -23.18 13.51 -3.16
C THR A 578 -22.13 12.40 -3.00
N ASN A 579 -21.89 11.74 -4.14
CA ASN A 579 -20.68 11.05 -4.59
C ASN A 579 -20.12 9.85 -3.80
N LYS A 580 -20.60 8.65 -4.15
CA LYS A 580 -19.80 7.42 -4.18
C LYS A 580 -20.01 6.70 -5.51
N THR A 581 -19.05 6.84 -6.42
CA THR A 581 -18.94 6.06 -7.66
C THR A 581 -17.99 4.88 -7.42
N SER A 582 -18.52 3.73 -6.99
CA SER A 582 -17.85 2.41 -7.12
C SER A 582 -18.75 1.25 -6.67
N THR A 583 -20.00 1.22 -7.12
CA THR A 583 -20.90 0.06 -6.95
C THR A 583 -21.40 -0.39 -8.31
N LEU A 584 -20.54 -1.12 -9.04
CA LEU A 584 -20.92 -1.86 -10.25
C LEU A 584 -21.27 -3.30 -9.86
N PHE A 585 -22.35 -3.45 -9.10
CA PHE A 585 -23.22 -4.62 -9.21
C PHE A 585 -24.63 -4.06 -9.42
N PRO A 586 -25.28 -4.31 -10.59
CA PRO A 586 -26.57 -3.71 -10.87
C PRO A 586 -27.65 -4.25 -9.91
N GLU A 587 -28.19 -3.38 -9.05
CA GLU A 587 -29.34 -3.66 -8.18
C GLU A 587 -30.60 -4.11 -8.94
N THR A 588 -30.60 -3.97 -10.27
CA THR A 588 -31.69 -4.33 -11.18
C THR A 588 -31.78 -5.84 -11.47
N LEU A 589 -30.74 -6.62 -11.17
CA LEU A 589 -30.79 -8.09 -11.37
C LEU A 589 -31.65 -8.78 -10.31
N PHE A 590 -31.66 -8.30 -9.07
CA PHE A 590 -32.42 -8.90 -7.96
C PHE A 590 -33.94 -8.67 -8.08
N THR A 591 -34.36 -7.56 -8.71
CA THR A 591 -35.78 -7.22 -8.91
C THR A 591 -36.41 -7.95 -10.10
N THR A 592 -35.62 -8.29 -11.13
CA THR A 592 -36.11 -8.96 -12.34
C THR A 592 -36.43 -10.46 -12.10
N LEU A 593 -35.97 -11.03 -10.98
CA LEU A 593 -36.13 -12.45 -10.65
C LEU A 593 -37.20 -12.74 -9.57
N GLY A 594 -37.93 -11.74 -9.09
CA GLY A 594 -39.09 -11.97 -8.19
C GLY A 594 -38.74 -12.53 -6.81
N ILE A 595 -37.57 -12.19 -6.25
CA ILE A 595 -37.12 -12.67 -4.94
C ILE A 595 -37.47 -11.60 -3.88
N PRO A 596 -38.31 -11.89 -2.87
CA PRO A 596 -38.48 -11.01 -1.73
C PRO A 596 -37.20 -11.04 -0.87
N ARG A 597 -36.60 -9.86 -0.62
CA ARG A 597 -35.56 -9.70 0.42
C ARG A 597 -36.17 -10.13 1.75
N ALA A 598 -35.62 -11.17 2.37
CA ALA A 598 -35.94 -11.52 3.74
C ALA A 598 -35.23 -10.52 4.66
N ASP A 599 -35.91 -9.41 4.97
CA ASP A 599 -35.43 -8.31 5.81
C ASP A 599 -35.40 -8.71 7.31
N GLY A 600 -34.84 -9.88 7.60
CA GLY A 600 -34.69 -10.41 8.95
C GLY A 600 -33.22 -10.43 9.31
N ASN A 601 -32.81 -9.74 10.37
CA ASN A 601 -31.48 -9.96 10.95
C ASN A 601 -31.29 -11.48 11.22
N LEU A 602 -30.08 -12.04 11.11
CA LEU A 602 -29.80 -13.45 11.44
C LEU A 602 -30.31 -13.82 12.87
N GLN A 603 -30.45 -12.79 13.73
CA GLN A 603 -31.00 -12.89 15.08
C GLN A 603 -32.50 -13.24 15.07
N GLY A 604 -33.21 -12.78 14.05
CA GLY A 604 -34.59 -13.13 13.77
C GLY A 604 -34.73 -14.61 13.40
N ILE A 605 -33.83 -15.14 12.57
CA ILE A 605 -33.81 -16.57 12.25
C ILE A 605 -33.48 -17.41 13.49
N LYS A 606 -32.49 -16.99 14.29
CA LYS A 606 -32.19 -17.63 15.57
C LYS A 606 -33.42 -17.68 16.47
N SER A 607 -34.14 -16.56 16.63
CA SER A 607 -35.37 -16.51 17.43
C SER A 607 -36.48 -17.41 16.87
N GLY A 608 -36.55 -17.56 15.54
CA GLY A 608 -37.49 -18.47 14.88
C GLY A 608 -37.15 -19.94 15.13
N VAL A 609 -35.87 -20.31 15.01
CA VAL A 609 -35.36 -21.65 15.33
C VAL A 609 -35.58 -21.98 16.80
N ASP A 610 -35.28 -21.05 17.71
CA ASP A 610 -35.51 -21.22 19.15
C ASP A 610 -37.00 -21.36 19.48
N HIS A 611 -37.88 -20.64 18.78
CA HIS A 611 -39.33 -20.78 18.93
C HIS A 611 -39.81 -22.15 18.44
N GLU A 612 -39.33 -22.62 17.29
CA GLU A 612 -39.70 -23.94 16.76
C GLU A 612 -39.15 -25.07 17.64
N LEU A 613 -37.95 -24.91 18.19
CA LEU A 613 -37.37 -25.83 19.16
C LEU A 613 -38.22 -25.92 20.43
N ARG A 614 -38.66 -24.78 20.97
CA ARG A 614 -39.58 -24.75 22.13
C ARG A 614 -40.89 -25.45 21.81
N ARG A 615 -41.49 -25.17 20.65
CA ARG A 615 -42.72 -25.84 20.20
C ARG A 615 -42.53 -27.35 20.09
N ALA A 616 -41.45 -27.81 19.47
CA ALA A 616 -41.15 -29.23 19.34
C ALA A 616 -40.96 -29.90 20.71
N CYS A 617 -40.28 -29.24 21.66
CA CYS A 617 -40.16 -29.72 23.03
C CYS A 617 -41.53 -29.78 23.74
N GLU A 618 -42.37 -28.76 23.59
CA GLU A 618 -43.74 -28.74 24.14
C GLU A 618 -44.60 -29.86 23.55
N ASP A 619 -44.47 -30.14 22.25
CA ASP A 619 -45.17 -31.22 21.55
C ASP A 619 -44.71 -32.61 22.01
N VAL A 620 -43.41 -32.81 22.28
CA VAL A 620 -42.90 -34.05 22.89
C VAL A 620 -43.43 -34.22 24.30
N ILE A 621 -43.37 -33.17 25.13
CA ILE A 621 -43.89 -33.20 26.49
C ILE A 621 -45.40 -33.49 26.47
N ALA A 622 -46.15 -32.88 25.56
CA ALA A 622 -47.58 -33.11 25.38
C ALA A 622 -47.86 -34.54 24.90
N HIS A 623 -47.12 -35.06 23.92
CA HIS A 623 -47.32 -36.42 23.41
C HIS A 623 -46.99 -37.49 24.48
N CYS A 624 -45.90 -37.35 25.23
CA CYS A 624 -45.56 -38.26 26.31
C CYS A 624 -46.59 -38.19 27.43
N SER A 625 -46.96 -36.99 27.90
CA SER A 625 -47.96 -36.85 28.98
C SER A 625 -49.36 -37.32 28.56
N THR A 626 -49.82 -36.98 27.35
CA THR A 626 -51.13 -37.42 26.85
C THR A 626 -51.18 -38.92 26.64
N THR A 627 -50.14 -39.55 26.08
CA THR A 627 -50.10 -41.02 25.88
C THR A 627 -50.13 -41.76 27.21
N LEU A 628 -49.39 -41.26 28.21
CA LEU A 628 -49.34 -41.84 29.56
C LEU A 628 -50.65 -41.60 30.34
N CYS A 629 -51.29 -40.46 30.15
CA CYS A 629 -52.48 -40.05 30.91
C CYS A 629 -53.81 -40.25 30.17
N GLN A 630 -53.85 -40.76 28.92
CA GLN A 630 -55.09 -40.98 28.14
C GLN A 630 -56.20 -41.68 28.97
N PRO A 631 -55.93 -42.81 29.66
CA PRO A 631 -56.98 -43.51 30.41
C PRO A 631 -57.51 -42.69 31.59
N LEU A 632 -56.63 -41.94 32.27
CA LEU A 632 -57.00 -41.07 33.38
C LEU A 632 -57.78 -39.85 32.89
N HIS A 633 -57.38 -39.27 31.76
CA HIS A 633 -58.01 -38.10 31.17
C HIS A 633 -59.41 -38.41 30.65
N ASP A 634 -59.59 -39.54 29.95
CA ASP A 634 -60.90 -40.00 29.47
C ASP A 634 -61.87 -40.26 30.62
N TRP A 635 -61.38 -40.87 31.70
CA TRP A 635 -62.18 -41.08 32.90
C TRP A 635 -62.53 -39.76 33.60
N THR A 636 -61.54 -38.88 33.79
CA THR A 636 -61.73 -37.58 34.44
C THR A 636 -62.69 -36.68 33.66
N ASN A 637 -62.62 -36.69 32.33
CA ASN A 637 -63.52 -35.94 31.46
C ASN A 637 -64.94 -36.50 31.49
N ARG A 638 -65.12 -37.83 31.42
CA ARG A 638 -66.44 -38.46 31.58
C ARG A 638 -67.08 -38.15 32.92
N VAL A 639 -66.28 -38.14 33.99
CA VAL A 639 -66.74 -37.74 35.32
C VAL A 639 -67.15 -36.26 35.34
N ARG A 640 -66.34 -35.37 34.77
CA ARG A 640 -66.63 -33.93 34.69
C ARG A 640 -67.88 -33.62 33.87
N GLU A 641 -68.11 -34.32 32.76
CA GLU A 641 -69.31 -34.19 31.92
C GLU A 641 -70.59 -34.67 32.64
N TYR A 642 -70.47 -35.69 33.50
CA TYR A 642 -71.57 -36.19 34.34
C TYR A 642 -71.85 -35.34 35.59
N THR A 643 -70.96 -34.42 35.97
CA THR A 643 -71.19 -33.44 37.04
C THR A 643 -71.62 -32.08 36.47
N PRO A 644 -72.92 -31.83 36.22
CA PRO A 644 -73.36 -30.49 35.86
C PRO A 644 -73.34 -29.56 37.08
N THR A 645 -73.06 -28.29 36.80
CA THR A 645 -73.14 -27.11 37.67
C THR A 645 -74.49 -27.00 38.43
N PRO A 646 -74.56 -26.19 39.52
CA PRO A 646 -75.29 -26.50 40.76
C PRO A 646 -76.81 -26.22 40.73
N SER A 647 -77.53 -26.56 39.66
CA SER A 647 -78.98 -26.31 39.58
C SER A 647 -79.82 -27.41 38.92
N GLY A 648 -79.27 -28.57 38.57
CA GLY A 648 -80.03 -29.70 38.01
C GLY A 648 -79.76 -30.97 38.80
N LYS A 649 -80.82 -31.63 39.29
CA LYS A 649 -80.85 -32.85 40.13
C LYS A 649 -79.60 -33.75 40.00
N ALA A 650 -78.83 -33.82 41.07
CA ALA A 650 -77.71 -34.73 41.23
C ALA A 650 -78.19 -36.19 41.18
N THR A 651 -77.98 -36.87 40.06
CA THR A 651 -77.83 -38.33 40.06
C THR A 651 -76.43 -38.63 40.57
N PHE A 652 -76.33 -39.30 41.73
CA PHE A 652 -75.06 -39.77 42.27
C PHE A 652 -74.35 -40.62 41.22
N VAL A 653 -73.19 -40.16 40.75
CA VAL A 653 -72.33 -40.87 39.79
C VAL A 653 -71.89 -42.24 40.33
N GLU A 654 -71.97 -42.44 41.66
CA GLU A 654 -71.63 -43.66 42.40
C GLU A 654 -72.41 -44.93 41.98
N ASN A 655 -73.53 -44.81 41.26
CA ASN A 655 -74.38 -45.94 40.87
C ASN A 655 -74.15 -46.48 39.45
N GLU A 656 -73.33 -45.82 38.62
CA GLU A 656 -73.00 -46.33 37.29
C GLU A 656 -71.80 -47.31 37.36
N ASP A 657 -71.88 -48.43 36.63
CA ASP A 657 -70.91 -49.54 36.70
C ASP A 657 -69.46 -49.13 36.35
N TRP A 658 -69.28 -48.06 35.58
CA TRP A 658 -67.97 -47.53 35.19
C TRP A 658 -67.37 -46.53 36.20
N ALA A 659 -68.16 -46.07 37.18
CA ALA A 659 -67.77 -45.14 38.23
C ALA A 659 -67.83 -45.81 39.62
N LYS A 660 -67.64 -47.13 39.67
CA LYS A 660 -67.45 -47.86 40.93
C LYS A 660 -66.01 -47.72 41.43
N GLN A 661 -65.87 -47.72 42.75
CA GLN A 661 -64.58 -47.66 43.46
C GLN A 661 -63.53 -48.69 42.95
N SER A 662 -63.97 -49.89 42.56
CA SER A 662 -63.08 -50.94 42.02
C SER A 662 -62.48 -50.59 40.65
N VAL A 663 -63.21 -49.84 39.82
CA VAL A 663 -62.76 -49.42 38.49
C VAL A 663 -61.71 -48.33 38.61
N ALA A 664 -61.83 -47.43 39.59
CA ALA A 664 -60.82 -46.41 39.87
C ALA A 664 -59.50 -47.01 40.38
N GLU A 665 -59.55 -48.06 41.21
CA GLU A 665 -58.35 -48.80 41.67
C GLU A 665 -57.70 -49.60 40.55
N GLU A 666 -58.48 -50.17 39.64
CA GLU A 666 -57.97 -50.86 38.45
C GLU A 666 -57.33 -49.86 37.47
N LEU A 667 -57.90 -48.66 37.34
CA LEU A 667 -57.35 -47.57 36.54
C LEU A 667 -56.01 -47.06 37.09
N ASP A 668 -55.88 -46.92 38.41
CA ASP A 668 -54.60 -46.54 39.06
C ASP A 668 -53.53 -47.62 38.89
N LYS A 669 -53.89 -48.92 39.03
CA LYS A 669 -52.96 -50.03 38.77
C LYS A 669 -52.54 -50.12 37.31
N ASN A 670 -53.47 -49.95 36.38
CA ASN A 670 -53.17 -49.94 34.95
C ASN A 670 -52.30 -48.73 34.59
N PHE A 671 -52.57 -47.57 35.17
CA PHE A 671 -51.73 -46.38 35.00
C PHE A 671 -50.31 -46.60 35.51
N GLN A 672 -50.13 -47.22 36.68
CA GLN A 672 -48.81 -47.56 37.22
C GLN A 672 -48.03 -48.52 36.29
N GLN A 673 -48.69 -49.53 35.72
CA GLN A 673 -48.06 -50.45 34.75
C GLN A 673 -47.70 -49.76 33.42
N VAL A 674 -48.58 -48.87 32.94
CA VAL A 674 -48.34 -48.08 31.71
C VAL A 674 -47.19 -47.11 31.91
N ILE A 675 -47.08 -46.47 33.08
CA ILE A 675 -45.93 -45.63 33.43
C ILE A 675 -44.65 -46.45 33.35
N GLU A 676 -44.57 -47.60 34.03
CA GLU A 676 -43.32 -48.37 34.06
C GLU A 676 -42.90 -48.79 32.64
N GLN A 677 -43.80 -49.31 31.81
CA GLN A 677 -43.41 -49.83 30.50
C GLN A 677 -43.19 -48.75 29.43
N SER A 678 -44.11 -47.79 29.33
CA SER A 678 -44.05 -46.81 28.23
C SER A 678 -43.18 -45.60 28.54
N LEU A 679 -42.98 -45.25 29.82
CA LEU A 679 -42.01 -44.22 30.19
C LEU A 679 -40.58 -44.70 29.90
N HIS A 680 -40.22 -45.95 30.24
CA HIS A 680 -38.90 -46.50 29.92
C HIS A 680 -38.61 -46.51 28.41
N LEU A 681 -39.59 -46.89 27.58
CA LEU A 681 -39.44 -46.86 26.12
C LEU A 681 -39.25 -45.44 25.58
N ASN A 682 -40.09 -44.48 26.02
CA ASN A 682 -39.98 -43.08 25.60
C ASN A 682 -38.66 -42.45 26.05
N ILE A 683 -38.19 -42.76 27.26
CA ILE A 683 -36.90 -42.31 27.77
C ILE A 683 -35.76 -42.85 26.92
N ASN A 684 -35.75 -44.15 26.62
CA ASN A 684 -34.72 -44.77 25.80
C ASN A 684 -34.67 -44.17 24.39
N GLN A 685 -35.82 -43.78 23.83
CA GLN A 685 -35.86 -43.04 22.56
C GLN A 685 -35.35 -41.60 22.70
N ILE A 686 -35.71 -40.87 23.75
CA ILE A 686 -35.17 -39.52 24.00
C ILE A 686 -33.63 -39.58 24.11
N TRP A 687 -33.09 -40.55 24.83
CA TRP A 687 -31.64 -40.81 24.95
C TRP A 687 -30.96 -41.29 23.66
N LEU A 688 -31.72 -41.88 22.74
CA LEU A 688 -31.20 -42.28 21.44
C LEU A 688 -30.99 -41.07 20.52
N TYR A 689 -31.92 -40.11 20.56
CA TYR A 689 -31.90 -38.94 19.68
C TYR A 689 -31.07 -37.78 20.24
N LEU A 690 -31.08 -37.55 21.56
CA LEU A 690 -30.39 -36.44 22.21
C LEU A 690 -29.08 -36.94 22.83
N GLU A 691 -27.96 -36.37 22.38
CA GLU A 691 -26.61 -36.69 22.88
C GLU A 691 -26.20 -35.79 24.07
N ASP A 692 -26.97 -34.73 24.37
CA ASP A 692 -26.71 -33.81 25.48
C ASP A 692 -27.52 -34.17 26.73
N ASP A 693 -26.82 -34.71 27.73
CA ASP A 693 -27.36 -35.08 29.05
C ASP A 693 -28.14 -33.94 29.72
N ARG A 694 -27.76 -32.67 29.49
CA ARG A 694 -28.42 -31.53 30.14
C ARG A 694 -29.81 -31.30 29.59
N MET A 695 -29.96 -31.33 28.27
CA MET A 695 -31.25 -31.15 27.62
C MET A 695 -32.18 -32.32 27.89
N VAL A 696 -31.66 -33.55 27.91
CA VAL A 696 -32.43 -34.73 28.32
C VAL A 696 -32.96 -34.54 29.75
N ASN A 697 -32.11 -34.16 30.70
CA ASN A 697 -32.53 -33.94 32.09
C ASN A 697 -33.60 -32.84 32.25
N VAL A 698 -33.50 -31.75 31.48
CA VAL A 698 -34.50 -30.67 31.49
C VAL A 698 -35.83 -31.15 30.91
N LEU A 699 -35.82 -31.81 29.75
CA LEU A 699 -37.03 -32.36 29.12
C LEU A 699 -37.69 -33.39 30.04
N MET A 700 -36.89 -34.24 30.68
CA MET A 700 -37.36 -35.23 31.64
C MET A 700 -38.01 -34.61 32.87
N SER A 701 -37.44 -33.53 33.43
CA SER A 701 -38.07 -32.82 34.55
C SER A 701 -39.46 -32.32 34.17
N HIS A 702 -39.61 -31.69 32.99
CA HIS A 702 -40.89 -31.16 32.55
C HIS A 702 -41.93 -32.25 32.24
N ILE A 703 -41.51 -33.42 31.75
CA ILE A 703 -42.40 -34.57 31.56
C ILE A 703 -42.90 -35.07 32.92
N ILE A 704 -42.00 -35.22 33.90
CA ILE A 704 -42.35 -35.69 35.25
C ILE A 704 -43.30 -34.71 35.94
N ASP A 705 -43.03 -33.41 35.86
CA ASP A 705 -43.86 -32.37 36.48
C ASP A 705 -45.27 -32.37 35.87
N ARG A 706 -45.38 -32.44 34.53
CA ARG A 706 -46.68 -32.44 33.84
C ARG A 706 -47.51 -33.71 34.13
N ILE A 707 -46.87 -34.87 34.21
CA ILE A 707 -47.56 -36.12 34.62
C ILE A 707 -48.01 -36.01 36.07
N GLY A 708 -47.18 -35.42 36.94
CA GLY A 708 -47.54 -35.14 38.33
C GLY A 708 -48.78 -34.27 38.44
N ASP A 709 -48.86 -33.18 37.67
CA ASP A 709 -49.99 -32.26 37.65
C ASP A 709 -51.29 -32.95 37.20
N GLU A 710 -51.26 -33.72 36.10
CA GLU A 710 -52.45 -34.45 35.62
C GLU A 710 -52.93 -35.52 36.62
N TYR A 711 -52.00 -36.22 37.28
CA TYR A 711 -52.36 -37.17 38.35
C TYR A 711 -52.95 -36.46 39.56
N THR A 712 -52.46 -35.26 39.92
CA THR A 712 -53.07 -34.47 40.99
C THR A 712 -54.50 -34.02 40.64
N ALA A 713 -54.77 -33.71 39.36
CA ALA A 713 -56.11 -33.37 38.90
C ALA A 713 -57.07 -34.56 38.99
N PHE A 714 -56.64 -35.75 38.59
CA PHE A 714 -57.38 -37.02 38.76
C PHE A 714 -57.65 -37.30 40.25
N ARG A 715 -56.63 -37.15 41.08
CA ARG A 715 -56.73 -37.30 42.54
C ARG A 715 -57.74 -36.32 43.14
N ASN A 716 -57.71 -35.05 42.75
CA ASN A 716 -58.67 -34.05 43.25
C ASN A 716 -60.12 -34.40 42.88
N VAL A 717 -60.36 -34.96 41.70
CA VAL A 717 -61.69 -35.43 41.28
C VAL A 717 -62.13 -36.64 42.11
N ILE A 718 -61.24 -37.59 42.39
CA ILE A 718 -61.54 -38.72 43.28
C ILE A 718 -61.80 -38.26 44.71
N TRP A 719 -61.01 -37.32 45.22
CA TRP A 719 -61.20 -36.72 46.56
C TRP A 719 -62.56 -36.01 46.67
N GLY A 720 -63.06 -35.44 45.57
CA GLY A 720 -64.38 -34.82 45.51
C GLY A 720 -65.55 -35.81 45.44
N MET A 721 -65.32 -37.04 44.98
CA MET A 721 -66.37 -38.04 44.75
C MET A 721 -66.48 -39.11 45.86
N TYR A 722 -65.38 -39.54 46.47
CA TYR A 722 -65.38 -40.65 47.42
C TYR A 722 -64.91 -40.20 48.81
N ALA A 723 -65.81 -40.24 49.80
CA ALA A 723 -65.48 -39.87 51.16
C ALA A 723 -64.61 -40.95 51.85
N GLY A 724 -63.31 -40.68 51.97
CA GLY A 724 -62.49 -41.08 53.12
C GLY A 724 -61.71 -42.41 53.05
N GLN A 725 -62.10 -43.41 52.25
CA GLN A 725 -61.35 -44.69 52.17
C GLN A 725 -60.39 -44.79 50.99
N LEU A 726 -60.71 -44.19 49.84
CA LEU A 726 -59.85 -44.17 48.64
C LEU A 726 -58.62 -43.24 48.80
N ASN A 727 -58.72 -42.24 49.68
CA ASN A 727 -57.66 -41.26 49.93
C ASN A 727 -56.38 -41.86 50.54
N GLN A 728 -56.46 -43.05 51.15
CA GLN A 728 -55.32 -43.77 51.72
C GLN A 728 -54.65 -44.75 50.74
N ALA A 729 -55.37 -45.18 49.69
CA ALA A 729 -54.86 -46.14 48.71
C ALA A 729 -54.14 -45.46 47.53
N LEU A 730 -54.45 -44.20 47.25
CA LEU A 730 -53.84 -43.42 46.17
C LEU A 730 -52.47 -42.88 46.58
N LEU A 731 -51.48 -42.96 45.68
CA LEU A 731 -50.15 -42.40 45.90
C LEU A 731 -50.23 -40.90 46.20
N THR A 732 -49.38 -40.45 47.12
CA THR A 732 -49.17 -39.01 47.28
C THR A 732 -48.39 -38.47 46.06
N PRO A 733 -48.62 -37.22 45.64
CA PRO A 733 -47.89 -36.62 44.51
C PRO A 733 -46.37 -36.63 44.71
N MET A 734 -45.92 -36.59 45.98
CA MET A 734 -44.50 -36.73 46.35
C MET A 734 -43.97 -38.15 46.10
N ASP A 735 -44.73 -39.20 46.47
CA ASP A 735 -44.34 -40.59 46.24
C ASP A 735 -44.37 -40.94 44.75
N LEU A 736 -45.31 -40.38 43.99
CA LEU A 736 -45.38 -40.53 42.54
C LEU A 736 -44.17 -39.87 41.86
N GLN A 737 -43.81 -38.64 42.25
CA GLN A 737 -42.61 -37.97 41.73
C GLN A 737 -41.31 -38.70 42.09
N GLN A 738 -41.20 -39.27 43.31
CA GLN A 738 -40.05 -40.08 43.68
C GLN A 738 -39.97 -41.38 42.89
N ARG A 739 -41.10 -42.06 42.64
CA ARG A 739 -41.14 -43.26 41.79
C ARG A 739 -40.84 -42.94 40.34
N LEU A 740 -41.38 -41.86 39.78
CA LEU A 740 -41.07 -41.41 38.43
C LEU A 740 -39.58 -41.09 38.31
N LYS A 741 -38.98 -40.41 39.29
CA LYS A 741 -37.52 -40.18 39.32
C LYS A 741 -36.71 -41.48 39.45
N HIS A 742 -37.19 -42.47 40.19
CA HIS A 742 -36.52 -43.77 40.30
C HIS A 742 -36.62 -44.59 39.00
N VAL A 743 -37.75 -44.55 38.31
CA VAL A 743 -37.94 -45.16 36.98
C VAL A 743 -37.10 -44.43 35.93
N CYS A 744 -36.97 -43.10 36.02
CA CYS A 744 -36.12 -42.32 35.13
C CYS A 744 -34.61 -42.46 35.42
N GLY A 745 -34.22 -42.73 36.68
CA GLY A 745 -32.82 -42.89 37.09
C GLY A 745 -32.32 -44.34 37.07
N GLY A 746 -33.23 -45.30 36.99
CA GLY A 746 -32.94 -46.74 36.95
C GLY A 746 -32.58 -47.22 35.54
N ASP A 747 -31.47 -46.71 34.99
CA ASP A 747 -30.52 -47.41 34.10
C ASP A 747 -29.42 -46.44 33.63
N ILE A 748 -28.81 -45.72 34.58
CA ILE A 748 -27.51 -45.08 34.36
C ILE A 748 -26.46 -46.02 34.98
N GLY A 749 -26.14 -47.11 34.27
CA GLY A 749 -25.15 -48.06 34.77
C GLY A 749 -25.07 -49.43 34.10
N SER A 750 -24.99 -49.50 32.76
CA SER A 750 -24.27 -50.57 32.05
C SER A 750 -23.96 -50.17 30.62
#